data_AF-A0A1W6YWB7-F1
#
_entry.id   AF-A0A1W6YWB7-F1
#
_cell.length_a   1.000
_cell.length_b   1.000
_cell.length_c   1.000
_cell.angle_alpha   90.00
_cell.angle_beta   90.00
_cell.angle_gamma   90.00
#
_symmetry.space_group_name_H-M   'P 1'
#
loop_
_entity.id
_entity.type
_entity.pdbx_description
1 polymer ?
#
loop_
_entity_poly.entity_id
_entity_poly.type
_entity_poly.pdbx_seq_one_letter_code
_entity_poly.pdbx_strand_id
1 'polypeptide(L)'
;MPDLRDAVGWAKLLEAGFELHLPHDARYQPPALPAADWVGEILRPGDLLHLVVHAYNLRPQTHPSGPRLARLNPDAVSLLAFELPPQAIGEQAYYEPSPVRQAPAPGQPEQDDLSQPADTLPPHGVAKARIAGPSRLVFRVDRAWLPLTVEGLLDWDALQPVLAPLAALPRTPDATQMDGAPAIAPPEPLHTAIELPYRLLLSPNGDACWTHSREPVSHGGRTELWHTRVALRDAQGGVREAGPGATVPLRAIWSPDHVPGGAPDKKADDPDLGTAAMNPNDRHQIVALTSDYANFRRWRVPPIAPAPVEAEQLMLSALGGWLRSRGHWDLPQPGPHDPHRIQPFTPGRELRLPVARAIPYAPGLKDVLDMDGIFARGPVDDLDMTEWVHVAAQGRDHYVRIVYDGCLFPLGHRASLVKVTERRFEDNGPGPVALLRQYAYVVVREPVRTYPRGAYPGDGREMPFTRIEIRTRVTPHLFKPTDAPAAIDGANYAFWIMDSLTARDVPFAVAGFDADGRAVPFAMPLIFVRRGPERMDLVRDEWRRAPRLAGRPLRRRAAVDGFPLRFAPGGDDNAVLPVRALYFDVAGDGACGGFMPVIAKADVTLSGVEQLVGGGAGTTIAFDPGYLANGLDDAVGLFARIQKDAGADLADGALGLMFAAEQAGGIATPNANLTGLTSLQGPIAGNLAEAVLDRFDPKAFFGGLAAGREPLLFGAFSLADILHTGTSMANAPKIVKAIESGTAVTRYTWQTAPKDWTAPGGVAAFDPDDNARLAIEARVETALTGAPPKASMRGELTAFRIALFDGAVAVRFAAFRFASVAGQKMDVAVSLDPDHPIIFDGDLDFVRQLADLIPPGVFGDGPSLDLRPDRIALAFDIGLPPLSVGVFALKNLGLNAGLQLPFADGRPVLDFGFSRREKPFLLTVSLLGGGGFFHLQLDTTGIRIVEAALEFGAAVELDIGVASGNVHILAGIYFKLEIRDSKDQVVLSGYLRMGGALSVLGLITVCVEFNLSFTYDSVKTKVTGRATLMVSVEVAFFSKSVELTVERSFGRDGGDPSFGDLIHTPDVWGEYADAFA
;
A
#
# COMPACT_ATOMS: atom_id res chain seq x y z
N MET A 1 -54.64 50.08 9.94
CA MET A 1 -55.86 49.44 10.50
C MET A 1 -55.42 48.36 11.49
N PRO A 2 -55.83 48.42 12.75
CA PRO A 2 -55.69 47.32 13.70
C PRO A 2 -57.06 46.63 13.83
N ASP A 3 -57.40 45.71 12.93
CA ASP A 3 -58.49 44.75 13.18
C ASP A 3 -58.46 43.62 12.14
N LEU A 4 -57.77 42.52 12.45
CA LEU A 4 -57.82 41.25 11.70
C LEU A 4 -57.37 40.08 12.61
N ARG A 5 -57.57 40.20 13.93
CA ARG A 5 -57.26 39.13 14.89
C ARG A 5 -58.45 38.19 15.15
N ASP A 6 -59.65 38.53 14.67
CA ASP A 6 -60.83 37.68 14.81
C ASP A 6 -61.25 37.11 13.45
N ALA A 7 -60.62 35.98 13.07
CA ALA A 7 -61.20 35.05 12.11
C ALA A 7 -60.93 33.61 12.57
N VAL A 8 -62.02 32.96 12.96
CA VAL A 8 -62.18 31.67 13.65
C VAL A 8 -61.81 30.45 12.76
N GLY A 9 -60.68 30.54 12.05
CA GLY A 9 -60.14 29.44 11.22
C GLY A 9 -58.81 28.86 11.73
N TRP A 10 -57.99 29.67 12.40
CA TRP A 10 -56.60 29.30 12.73
C TRP A 10 -56.47 28.39 13.96
N ALA A 11 -57.40 28.48 14.91
CA ALA A 11 -57.35 27.67 16.14
C ALA A 11 -57.50 26.15 15.88
N LYS A 12 -58.19 25.75 14.80
CA LYS A 12 -58.33 24.33 14.43
C LYS A 12 -57.08 23.71 13.79
N LEU A 13 -56.16 24.52 13.25
CA LEU A 13 -54.87 24.04 12.73
C LEU A 13 -53.87 23.75 13.86
N LEU A 14 -53.99 24.45 14.99
CA LEU A 14 -53.17 24.23 16.18
C LEU A 14 -53.54 22.93 16.93
N GLU A 15 -54.79 22.48 16.86
CA GLU A 15 -55.22 21.17 17.39
C GLU A 15 -54.66 19.97 16.58
N ALA A 16 -54.08 20.19 15.40
CA ALA A 16 -53.51 19.16 14.52
C ALA A 16 -51.98 18.97 14.65
N GLY A 17 -51.33 19.56 15.67
CA GLY A 17 -49.91 19.34 15.95
C GLY A 17 -48.91 20.12 15.08
N PHE A 18 -49.38 21.06 14.25
CA PHE A 18 -48.51 21.93 13.44
C PHE A 18 -48.11 23.19 14.22
N GLU A 19 -46.85 23.29 14.66
CA GLU A 19 -46.27 24.54 15.18
C GLU A 19 -45.87 25.48 14.05
N LEU A 20 -46.83 26.29 13.59
CA LEU A 20 -46.56 27.38 12.66
C LEU A 20 -45.82 28.51 13.39
N HIS A 21 -44.52 28.68 13.15
CA HIS A 21 -43.82 29.88 13.61
C HIS A 21 -44.19 31.04 12.68
N LEU A 22 -44.86 32.05 13.24
CA LEU A 22 -45.10 33.33 12.57
C LEU A 22 -43.77 33.99 12.17
N PRO A 23 -43.75 34.83 11.12
CA PRO A 23 -42.52 35.45 10.62
C PRO A 23 -41.98 36.45 11.65
N HIS A 24 -41.03 35.98 12.46
CA HIS A 24 -40.08 36.83 13.17
C HIS A 24 -38.65 36.45 12.75
N ASP A 25 -38.44 36.30 11.44
CA ASP A 25 -37.11 36.35 10.88
C ASP A 25 -36.75 37.82 10.59
N ALA A 26 -35.81 38.38 11.34
CA ALA A 26 -35.27 39.71 11.11
C ALA A 26 -34.42 39.81 9.82
N ARG A 27 -34.16 38.68 9.14
CA ARG A 27 -33.22 38.60 8.01
C ARG A 27 -33.80 38.96 6.64
N TYR A 28 -35.13 38.95 6.44
CA TYR A 28 -35.75 39.60 5.28
C TYR A 28 -37.25 39.84 5.47
N GLN A 29 -37.66 41.10 5.37
CA GLN A 29 -39.04 41.47 5.06
C GLN A 29 -39.05 42.00 3.62
N PRO A 30 -39.98 41.56 2.74
CA PRO A 30 -40.12 42.16 1.43
C PRO A 30 -40.31 43.67 1.63
N PRO A 31 -39.64 44.50 0.80
CA PRO A 31 -39.70 45.94 0.97
C PRO A 31 -41.16 46.38 0.89
N ALA A 32 -41.61 47.09 1.92
CA ALA A 32 -42.99 47.55 2.01
C ALA A 32 -43.32 48.37 0.75
N LEU A 33 -44.49 48.07 0.16
CA LEU A 33 -45.01 48.88 -0.93
C LEU A 33 -45.11 50.35 -0.47
N PRO A 34 -44.66 51.32 -1.29
CA PRO A 34 -44.83 52.72 -0.96
C PRO A 34 -46.32 53.06 -0.86
N ALA A 35 -46.64 54.14 -0.16
CA ALA A 35 -48.01 54.60 -0.01
C ALA A 35 -48.66 54.79 -1.40
N ALA A 36 -49.71 54.00 -1.67
CA ALA A 36 -50.46 54.06 -2.91
C ALA A 36 -51.51 55.17 -2.87
N ASP A 37 -51.85 55.71 -4.04
CA ASP A 37 -52.93 56.71 -4.17
C ASP A 37 -54.31 56.11 -3.91
N TRP A 38 -54.43 54.80 -4.13
CA TRP A 38 -55.58 53.99 -3.79
C TRP A 38 -55.16 52.54 -3.52
N VAL A 39 -55.80 51.91 -2.54
CA VAL A 39 -55.67 50.47 -2.26
C VAL A 39 -57.06 49.87 -2.25
N GLY A 40 -57.24 48.74 -2.93
CA GLY A 40 -58.47 47.96 -2.93
C GLY A 40 -58.18 46.47 -2.79
N GLU A 41 -59.19 45.69 -2.45
CA GLU A 41 -59.09 44.25 -2.29
C GLU A 41 -60.09 43.57 -3.22
N ILE A 42 -59.64 42.57 -3.96
CA ILE A 42 -60.49 41.72 -4.79
C ILE A 42 -60.67 40.39 -4.07
N LEU A 43 -61.88 40.16 -3.57
CA LEU A 43 -62.29 38.89 -2.96
C LEU A 43 -63.42 38.26 -3.74
N ARG A 44 -63.19 37.05 -4.25
CA ARG A 44 -64.25 36.21 -4.86
C ARG A 44 -64.27 34.85 -4.19
N PRO A 45 -65.16 34.65 -3.19
CA PRO A 45 -65.20 33.42 -2.40
C PRO A 45 -65.52 32.16 -3.23
N GLY A 46 -66.21 32.31 -4.37
CA GLY A 46 -66.63 31.19 -5.21
C GLY A 46 -65.48 30.38 -5.81
N ASP A 47 -64.34 31.02 -6.08
CA ASP A 47 -63.13 30.41 -6.64
C ASP A 47 -61.87 30.77 -5.83
N LEU A 48 -62.02 31.31 -4.62
CA LEU A 48 -60.94 31.72 -3.74
C LEU A 48 -59.96 32.73 -4.36
N LEU A 49 -60.43 33.62 -5.25
CA LEU A 49 -59.61 34.76 -5.68
C LEU A 49 -59.41 35.72 -4.51
N HIS A 50 -58.15 36.02 -4.22
CA HIS A 50 -57.75 37.04 -3.25
C HIS A 50 -56.53 37.80 -3.78
N LEU A 51 -56.71 39.09 -4.05
CA LEU A 51 -55.64 40.01 -4.48
C LEU A 51 -55.81 41.35 -3.76
N VAL A 52 -54.71 41.91 -3.26
CA VAL A 52 -54.68 43.32 -2.84
C VAL A 52 -54.11 44.15 -4.00
N VAL A 53 -54.83 45.19 -4.41
CA VAL A 53 -54.51 46.04 -5.55
C VAL A 53 -54.07 47.40 -5.04
N HIS A 54 -52.83 47.75 -5.32
CA HIS A 54 -52.24 49.06 -5.02
C HIS A 54 -52.12 49.86 -6.32
N ALA A 55 -52.75 51.03 -6.36
CA ALA A 55 -52.75 51.89 -7.53
C ALA A 55 -51.94 53.17 -7.27
N TYR A 56 -51.00 53.45 -8.16
CA TYR A 56 -50.10 54.60 -8.11
C TYR A 56 -50.40 55.53 -9.28
N ASN A 57 -50.53 56.83 -9.00
CA ASN A 57 -50.99 57.84 -9.94
C ASN A 57 -52.37 57.50 -10.55
N LEU A 58 -53.22 56.84 -9.78
CA LEU A 58 -54.53 56.32 -10.19
C LEU A 58 -55.50 56.40 -9.01
N ARG A 59 -56.71 56.94 -9.24
CA ARG A 59 -57.79 56.95 -8.23
C ARG A 59 -59.16 56.64 -8.81
N PRO A 60 -60.06 56.06 -7.99
CA PRO A 60 -61.46 55.92 -8.35
C PRO A 60 -62.09 57.26 -8.71
N GLN A 61 -62.81 57.29 -9.83
CA GLN A 61 -63.63 58.40 -10.28
C GLN A 61 -64.98 57.88 -10.75
N THR A 62 -66.03 58.62 -10.42
CA THR A 62 -67.36 58.38 -10.97
C THR A 62 -67.44 58.93 -12.39
N HIS A 63 -67.88 58.11 -13.35
CA HIS A 63 -68.09 58.52 -14.74
C HIS A 63 -69.48 58.06 -15.22
N PRO A 64 -70.14 58.75 -16.17
CA PRO A 64 -71.47 58.37 -16.66
C PRO A 64 -71.57 56.94 -17.21
N SER A 65 -70.45 56.37 -17.67
CA SER A 65 -70.36 54.99 -18.17
C SER A 65 -69.97 53.94 -17.13
N GLY A 66 -69.90 54.31 -15.84
CA GLY A 66 -69.51 53.43 -14.73
C GLY A 66 -68.30 53.93 -13.93
N PRO A 67 -68.01 53.35 -12.75
CA PRO A 67 -66.85 53.70 -11.96
C PRO A 67 -65.56 53.32 -12.72
N ARG A 68 -64.58 54.21 -12.70
CA ARG A 68 -63.30 54.01 -13.38
C ARG A 68 -62.14 54.35 -12.45
N LEU A 69 -61.02 53.67 -12.64
CA LEU A 69 -59.75 54.02 -12.05
C LEU A 69 -59.00 54.91 -13.05
N ALA A 70 -58.92 56.21 -12.78
CA ALA A 70 -58.41 57.21 -13.71
C ALA A 70 -57.09 57.81 -13.23
N ARG A 71 -56.23 58.21 -14.18
CA ARG A 71 -54.95 58.84 -13.88
C ARG A 71 -55.13 60.18 -13.17
N LEU A 72 -54.27 60.45 -12.18
CA LEU A 72 -54.23 61.75 -11.50
C LEU A 72 -53.42 62.77 -12.29
N ASN A 73 -52.22 62.39 -12.71
CA ASN A 73 -51.32 63.19 -13.53
C ASN A 73 -51.00 62.44 -14.84
N PRO A 74 -51.36 62.98 -16.01
CA PRO A 74 -51.10 62.32 -17.30
C PRO A 74 -49.61 62.18 -17.62
N ASP A 75 -48.76 63.04 -17.05
CA ASP A 75 -47.30 63.09 -17.30
C ASP A 75 -46.49 62.18 -16.35
N ALA A 76 -47.14 61.59 -15.34
CA ALA A 76 -46.51 60.65 -14.41
C ALA A 76 -46.84 59.19 -14.77
N VAL A 77 -45.93 58.28 -14.41
CA VAL A 77 -46.13 56.83 -14.62
C VAL A 77 -47.27 56.34 -13.73
N SER A 78 -48.22 55.60 -14.31
CA SER A 78 -49.32 54.96 -13.57
C SER A 78 -49.07 53.47 -13.44
N LEU A 79 -49.15 52.95 -12.22
CA LEU A 79 -48.85 51.54 -11.91
C LEU A 79 -49.98 50.89 -11.13
N LEU A 80 -50.17 49.59 -11.38
CA LEU A 80 -50.96 48.68 -10.56
C LEU A 80 -50.05 47.58 -10.02
N ALA A 81 -49.95 47.46 -8.70
CA ALA A 81 -49.31 46.32 -8.05
C ALA A 81 -50.38 45.40 -7.46
N PHE A 82 -50.38 44.14 -7.91
CA PHE A 82 -51.23 43.08 -7.39
C PHE A 82 -50.40 42.26 -6.41
N GLU A 83 -50.72 42.37 -5.13
CA GLU A 83 -50.14 41.56 -4.08
C GLU A 83 -50.95 40.26 -3.95
N LEU A 84 -50.24 39.14 -3.99
CA LEU A 84 -50.77 37.80 -3.80
C LEU A 84 -50.36 37.28 -2.41
N PRO A 85 -51.17 36.41 -1.79
CA PRO A 85 -50.76 35.64 -0.62
C PRO A 85 -49.43 34.89 -0.87
N PRO A 86 -48.75 34.42 0.19
CA PRO A 86 -47.53 33.65 0.05
C PRO A 86 -47.64 32.50 -0.96
N GLN A 87 -46.69 32.44 -1.89
CA GLN A 87 -46.72 31.46 -2.97
C GLN A 87 -45.93 30.18 -2.65
N ALA A 88 -45.16 30.15 -1.56
CA ALA A 88 -44.36 29.01 -1.15
C ALA A 88 -44.38 28.76 0.37
N ILE A 89 -44.14 27.50 0.75
CA ILE A 89 -43.94 27.04 2.11
C ILE A 89 -42.65 26.21 2.11
N GLY A 90 -41.63 26.67 2.84
CA GLY A 90 -40.44 25.88 3.13
C GLY A 90 -40.76 24.83 4.19
N GLU A 91 -40.32 23.60 3.97
CA GLU A 91 -40.54 22.48 4.89
C GLU A 91 -39.21 21.77 5.20
N GLN A 92 -39.09 21.25 6.41
CA GLN A 92 -38.01 20.37 6.81
C GLN A 92 -38.05 19.08 5.98
N ALA A 93 -36.89 18.66 5.50
CA ALA A 93 -36.65 17.36 4.89
C ALA A 93 -35.88 16.45 5.86
N TYR A 94 -36.02 15.14 5.65
CA TYR A 94 -35.39 14.11 6.46
C TYR A 94 -34.44 13.30 5.60
N TYR A 95 -33.20 13.15 6.03
CA TYR A 95 -32.19 12.44 5.24
C TYR A 95 -32.35 10.92 5.41
N GLU A 96 -32.46 10.18 4.30
CA GLU A 96 -32.78 8.75 4.32
C GLU A 96 -31.58 7.81 4.14
N PRO A 97 -31.62 6.61 4.75
CA PRO A 97 -30.85 5.47 4.31
C PRO A 97 -31.41 4.83 3.03
N SER A 98 -30.55 4.21 2.21
CA SER A 98 -30.91 3.63 0.91
C SER A 98 -32.05 2.59 1.00
N PRO A 99 -33.00 2.55 0.05
CA PRO A 99 -34.04 1.52 0.02
C PRO A 99 -33.53 0.12 -0.42
N VAL A 100 -32.26 -0.03 -0.82
CA VAL A 100 -31.70 -1.32 -1.26
C VAL A 100 -31.27 -2.16 -0.05
N ARG A 101 -32.19 -2.92 0.55
CA ARG A 101 -31.81 -4.10 1.33
C ARG A 101 -31.19 -5.12 0.36
N GLN A 102 -29.87 -5.25 0.34
CA GLN A 102 -29.26 -6.47 -0.20
C GLN A 102 -29.69 -7.63 0.72
N ALA A 103 -30.29 -8.67 0.13
CA ALA A 103 -30.56 -9.89 0.88
C ALA A 103 -29.22 -10.44 1.41
N PRO A 104 -29.11 -10.82 2.69
CA PRO A 104 -27.90 -11.41 3.21
C PRO A 104 -27.56 -12.68 2.42
N ALA A 105 -26.27 -12.91 2.15
CA ALA A 105 -25.82 -14.15 1.54
C ALA A 105 -26.24 -15.34 2.44
N PRO A 106 -26.59 -16.52 1.87
CA PRO A 106 -27.07 -17.64 2.66
C PRO A 106 -26.04 -18.04 3.73
N GLY A 107 -26.41 -17.93 5.00
CA GLY A 107 -25.60 -18.41 6.13
C GLY A 107 -24.83 -17.36 6.94
N GLN A 108 -24.97 -16.06 6.67
CA GLN A 108 -24.48 -15.02 7.60
C GLN A 108 -25.60 -14.55 8.54
N PRO A 109 -25.37 -14.48 9.87
CA PRO A 109 -26.32 -13.88 10.79
C PRO A 109 -26.48 -12.38 10.46
N GLU A 110 -27.71 -11.87 10.57
CA GLU A 110 -27.98 -10.42 10.50
C GLU A 110 -27.12 -9.72 11.57
N GLN A 111 -26.10 -8.96 11.13
CA GLN A 111 -25.33 -8.10 12.01
C GLN A 111 -26.13 -6.82 12.25
N ASP A 112 -26.85 -6.80 13.37
CA ASP A 112 -27.60 -5.67 13.92
C ASP A 112 -26.68 -4.62 14.58
N ASP A 113 -25.61 -4.19 13.90
CA ASP A 113 -24.76 -3.09 14.38
C ASP A 113 -24.72 -1.94 13.37
N LEU A 114 -25.82 -1.17 13.37
CA LEU A 114 -25.92 0.17 12.79
C LEU A 114 -26.44 1.12 13.86
N SER A 115 -25.58 1.36 14.85
CA SER A 115 -25.81 2.34 15.91
C SER A 115 -25.56 3.78 15.40
N GLN A 116 -26.34 4.24 14.42
CA GLN A 116 -26.77 5.64 14.33
C GLN A 116 -28.03 5.77 13.44
N PRO A 117 -29.00 6.59 13.85
CA PRO A 117 -30.36 6.51 13.34
C PRO A 117 -30.47 7.24 11.99
N ALA A 118 -31.26 6.71 11.06
CA ALA A 118 -31.96 7.58 10.12
C ALA A 118 -32.59 8.72 10.92
N ASP A 119 -32.67 9.95 10.40
CA ASP A 119 -33.40 11.03 11.08
C ASP A 119 -34.74 10.45 11.56
N THR A 120 -34.90 10.34 12.89
CA THR A 120 -36.04 9.62 13.45
C THR A 120 -37.28 10.32 12.94
N LEU A 121 -38.16 9.55 12.30
CA LEU A 121 -39.43 10.08 11.82
C LEU A 121 -40.09 10.83 12.98
N PRO A 122 -40.44 12.12 12.80
CA PRO A 122 -41.13 12.85 13.84
C PRO A 122 -42.43 12.11 14.17
N PRO A 123 -42.97 12.28 15.39
CA PRO A 123 -44.37 11.96 15.65
C PRO A 123 -45.27 12.61 14.58
N HIS A 124 -46.41 11.99 14.25
CA HIS A 124 -47.32 12.52 13.24
C HIS A 124 -47.56 14.03 13.35
N GLY A 125 -47.46 14.71 12.21
CA GLY A 125 -47.80 16.13 12.09
C GLY A 125 -46.69 17.11 12.47
N VAL A 126 -45.50 16.64 12.87
CA VAL A 126 -44.42 17.52 13.37
C VAL A 126 -43.28 17.65 12.35
N ALA A 127 -43.46 18.50 11.33
CA ALA A 127 -42.35 18.96 10.47
C ALA A 127 -42.21 20.47 10.60
N LYS A 128 -40.98 20.98 10.74
CA LYS A 128 -40.78 22.43 10.74
C LYS A 128 -41.22 22.98 9.37
N ALA A 129 -42.02 24.03 9.39
CA ALA A 129 -42.43 24.74 8.18
C ALA A 129 -42.31 26.25 8.37
N ARG A 130 -42.08 26.95 7.25
CA ARG A 130 -42.01 28.41 7.18
C ARG A 130 -42.77 28.88 5.94
N ILE A 131 -43.69 29.82 6.12
CA ILE A 131 -44.41 30.44 5.01
C ILE A 131 -43.52 31.54 4.40
N ALA A 132 -43.48 31.61 3.07
CA ALA A 132 -42.79 32.66 2.32
C ALA A 132 -43.42 34.05 2.53
N GLY A 133 -42.77 35.11 2.07
CA GLY A 133 -43.38 36.42 1.95
C GLY A 133 -44.47 36.48 0.87
N PRO A 134 -45.28 37.56 0.82
CA PRO A 134 -46.19 37.82 -0.28
C PRO A 134 -45.45 37.96 -1.61
N SER A 135 -46.09 37.51 -2.69
CA SER A 135 -45.61 37.72 -4.06
C SER A 135 -46.34 38.90 -4.70
N ARG A 136 -45.72 39.57 -5.67
CA ARG A 136 -46.34 40.71 -6.35
C ARG A 136 -46.12 40.70 -7.85
N LEU A 137 -47.17 41.05 -8.58
CA LEU A 137 -47.13 41.34 -10.00
C LEU A 137 -47.40 42.83 -10.20
N VAL A 138 -46.49 43.55 -10.83
CA VAL A 138 -46.62 45.00 -11.02
C VAL A 138 -46.72 45.29 -12.49
N PHE A 139 -47.67 46.14 -12.86
CA PHE A 139 -47.93 46.50 -14.24
C PHE A 139 -48.02 48.01 -14.43
N ARG A 140 -47.51 48.48 -15.56
CA ARG A 140 -47.71 49.83 -16.07
C ARG A 140 -49.05 49.92 -16.78
N VAL A 141 -49.80 50.98 -16.47
CA VAL A 141 -51.09 51.29 -17.07
C VAL A 141 -50.89 52.42 -18.07
N ASP A 142 -50.88 52.10 -19.38
CA ASP A 142 -50.69 53.09 -20.45
C ASP A 142 -51.99 53.80 -20.89
N ARG A 143 -53.14 53.34 -20.39
CA ARG A 143 -54.45 53.95 -20.64
C ARG A 143 -54.73 55.11 -19.69
N ALA A 144 -55.55 56.07 -20.13
CA ALA A 144 -55.99 57.20 -19.29
C ALA A 144 -56.87 56.78 -18.11
N TRP A 145 -57.58 55.65 -18.25
CA TRP A 145 -58.41 55.05 -17.21
C TRP A 145 -58.63 53.55 -17.47
N LEU A 146 -59.01 52.82 -16.42
CA LEU A 146 -59.44 51.42 -16.45
C LEU A 146 -60.84 51.30 -15.83
N PRO A 147 -61.70 50.36 -16.26
CA PRO A 147 -62.95 50.08 -15.56
C PRO A 147 -62.66 49.61 -14.12
N LEU A 148 -63.27 50.24 -13.12
CA LEU A 148 -63.14 49.80 -11.72
C LEU A 148 -64.14 48.67 -11.44
N THR A 149 -63.85 47.51 -12.02
CA THR A 149 -64.61 46.25 -11.92
C THR A 149 -63.61 45.11 -11.74
N VAL A 150 -64.05 43.94 -11.25
CA VAL A 150 -63.16 42.77 -11.09
C VAL A 150 -62.57 42.39 -12.45
N GLU A 151 -63.40 42.31 -13.48
CA GLU A 151 -63.01 41.95 -14.84
C GLU A 151 -62.04 42.97 -15.44
N GLY A 152 -62.26 44.27 -15.20
CA GLY A 152 -61.40 45.35 -15.66
C GLY A 152 -60.03 45.38 -14.96
N LEU A 153 -59.97 45.04 -13.67
CA LEU A 153 -58.72 44.91 -12.92
C LEU A 153 -57.96 43.62 -13.25
N LEU A 154 -58.67 42.57 -13.68
CA LEU A 154 -58.09 41.31 -14.16
C LEU A 154 -57.74 41.32 -15.66
N ASP A 155 -57.91 42.44 -16.39
CA ASP A 155 -57.53 42.56 -17.80
C ASP A 155 -56.01 42.81 -17.96
N TRP A 156 -55.18 41.87 -17.50
CA TRP A 156 -53.72 42.01 -17.52
C TRP A 156 -53.11 41.91 -18.91
N ASP A 157 -53.82 41.35 -19.89
CA ASP A 157 -53.41 41.28 -21.31
C ASP A 157 -53.16 42.68 -21.89
N ALA A 158 -53.88 43.69 -21.38
CA ALA A 158 -53.76 45.09 -21.75
C ALA A 158 -52.64 45.86 -21.03
N LEU A 159 -51.92 45.22 -20.11
CA LEU A 159 -50.96 45.86 -19.21
C LEU A 159 -49.53 45.38 -19.51
N GLN A 160 -48.55 46.24 -19.22
CA GLN A 160 -47.14 45.89 -19.41
C GLN A 160 -46.49 45.59 -18.06
N PRO A 161 -45.81 44.45 -17.88
CA PRO A 161 -45.18 44.13 -16.60
C PRO A 161 -44.02 45.09 -16.30
N VAL A 162 -43.91 45.49 -15.03
CA VAL A 162 -42.75 46.21 -14.50
C VAL A 162 -41.84 45.18 -13.87
N LEU A 163 -40.67 45.00 -14.47
CA LEU A 163 -39.70 43.97 -14.10
C LEU A 163 -38.46 44.61 -13.48
N ALA A 164 -37.79 43.88 -12.59
CA ALA A 164 -36.45 44.26 -12.17
C ALA A 164 -35.50 44.27 -13.39
N PRO A 165 -34.49 45.16 -13.45
CA PRO A 165 -33.60 45.26 -14.61
C PRO A 165 -32.95 43.93 -15.05
N LEU A 166 -32.60 43.07 -14.08
CA LEU A 166 -32.04 41.74 -14.36
C LEU A 166 -33.07 40.79 -15.00
N ALA A 167 -34.33 40.85 -14.58
CA ALA A 167 -35.43 40.10 -15.18
C ALA A 167 -35.80 40.60 -16.57
N ALA A 168 -35.68 41.91 -16.82
CA ALA A 168 -36.01 42.53 -18.10
C ALA A 168 -35.07 42.12 -19.25
N LEU A 169 -33.92 41.50 -18.95
CA LEU A 169 -33.02 40.95 -19.96
C LEU A 169 -33.71 39.82 -20.75
N PRO A 170 -33.52 39.75 -22.08
CA PRO A 170 -34.10 38.69 -22.89
C PRO A 170 -33.51 37.32 -22.52
N ARG A 171 -34.12 36.26 -23.05
CA ARG A 171 -33.68 34.87 -22.86
C ARG A 171 -32.19 34.68 -23.18
N THR A 172 -31.74 35.28 -24.27
CA THR A 172 -30.34 35.29 -24.72
C THR A 172 -29.88 36.74 -24.91
N PRO A 173 -29.32 37.39 -23.88
CA PRO A 173 -28.85 38.77 -24.00
C PRO A 173 -27.60 38.88 -24.88
N ASP A 174 -27.53 39.94 -25.68
CA ASP A 174 -26.32 40.28 -26.45
C ASP A 174 -25.22 40.87 -25.55
N ALA A 175 -24.03 41.11 -26.10
CA ALA A 175 -22.90 41.63 -25.34
C ALA A 175 -23.17 43.02 -24.70
N THR A 176 -23.91 43.90 -25.37
CA THR A 176 -24.21 45.25 -24.87
C THR A 176 -25.22 45.21 -23.73
N GLN A 177 -26.24 44.36 -23.85
CA GLN A 177 -27.21 44.09 -22.79
C GLN A 177 -26.54 43.40 -21.60
N MET A 178 -25.66 42.44 -21.89
CA MET A 178 -24.83 41.81 -20.87
C MET A 178 -23.97 42.83 -20.17
N ASP A 179 -23.32 43.79 -20.85
CA ASP A 179 -22.49 44.85 -20.27
C ASP A 179 -23.29 45.92 -19.51
N GLY A 180 -24.54 46.16 -19.90
CA GLY A 180 -25.43 47.11 -19.23
C GLY A 180 -26.13 46.56 -17.99
N ALA A 181 -26.08 45.24 -17.76
CA ALA A 181 -26.80 44.61 -16.64
C ALA A 181 -26.26 45.08 -15.28
N PRO A 182 -27.14 45.42 -14.31
CA PRO A 182 -26.71 45.86 -12.98
C PRO A 182 -26.25 44.68 -12.11
N ALA A 183 -25.65 44.99 -10.96
CA ALA A 183 -25.34 44.00 -9.94
C ALA A 183 -26.62 43.44 -9.29
N ILE A 184 -26.53 42.24 -8.70
CA ILE A 184 -27.64 41.64 -7.94
C ILE A 184 -27.96 42.52 -6.73
N ALA A 185 -29.24 42.85 -6.59
CA ALA A 185 -29.78 43.64 -5.49
C ALA A 185 -31.22 43.20 -5.19
N PRO A 186 -31.73 43.45 -3.97
CA PRO A 186 -33.14 43.24 -3.67
C PRO A 186 -34.03 43.98 -4.67
N PRO A 187 -35.13 43.38 -5.15
CA PRO A 187 -36.02 44.06 -6.08
C PRO A 187 -36.72 45.24 -5.38
N GLU A 188 -36.76 46.39 -6.05
CA GLU A 188 -37.53 47.55 -5.60
C GLU A 188 -39.02 47.20 -5.37
N PRO A 189 -39.72 47.91 -4.46
CA PRO A 189 -41.10 47.61 -4.12
C PRO A 189 -42.05 47.50 -5.33
N LEU A 190 -41.81 48.27 -6.39
CA LEU A 190 -42.69 48.33 -7.57
C LEU A 190 -42.20 47.47 -8.74
N HIS A 191 -41.28 46.53 -8.49
CA HIS A 191 -40.94 45.47 -9.44
C HIS A 191 -41.76 44.21 -9.20
N THR A 192 -42.07 43.47 -10.27
CA THR A 192 -42.63 42.12 -10.19
C THR A 192 -41.65 41.16 -9.54
N ALA A 193 -42.07 40.50 -8.48
CA ALA A 193 -41.25 39.55 -7.72
C ALA A 193 -42.11 38.45 -7.12
N ILE A 194 -41.78 37.21 -7.42
CA ILE A 194 -42.52 36.01 -7.02
C ILE A 194 -41.62 35.18 -6.11
N GLU A 195 -41.99 35.02 -4.84
CA GLU A 195 -41.26 34.15 -3.93
C GLU A 195 -41.78 32.70 -4.05
N LEU A 196 -41.18 31.96 -4.98
CA LEU A 196 -41.47 30.56 -5.25
C LEU A 196 -40.25 29.94 -5.93
N PRO A 197 -39.49 29.05 -5.27
CA PRO A 197 -39.67 28.49 -3.92
C PRO A 197 -39.30 29.43 -2.75
N TYR A 198 -39.47 28.93 -1.51
CA TYR A 198 -39.17 29.64 -0.26
C TYR A 198 -37.78 30.32 -0.29
N ARG A 199 -37.73 31.62 0.06
CA ARG A 199 -36.54 32.49 0.04
C ARG A 199 -35.87 32.65 -1.33
N LEU A 200 -36.53 32.34 -2.43
CA LEU A 200 -36.01 32.57 -3.79
C LEU A 200 -36.99 33.43 -4.58
N LEU A 201 -36.59 34.66 -4.92
CA LEU A 201 -37.44 35.57 -5.69
C LEU A 201 -37.18 35.37 -7.18
N LEU A 202 -38.17 34.78 -7.85
CA LEU A 202 -38.22 34.62 -9.29
C LEU A 202 -38.95 35.79 -9.95
N SER A 203 -38.57 36.09 -11.18
CA SER A 203 -39.31 37.02 -12.03
C SER A 203 -39.20 36.56 -13.49
N PRO A 204 -40.31 36.56 -14.26
CA PRO A 204 -40.26 36.27 -15.68
C PRO A 204 -39.64 37.45 -16.46
N ASN A 205 -39.26 37.22 -17.71
CA ASN A 205 -38.76 38.28 -18.58
C ASN A 205 -39.88 39.06 -19.29
N GLY A 206 -39.50 40.08 -20.08
CA GLY A 206 -40.45 40.96 -20.78
C GLY A 206 -41.29 40.27 -21.87
N ASP A 207 -40.92 39.06 -22.29
CA ASP A 207 -41.66 38.28 -23.30
C ASP A 207 -42.85 37.52 -22.67
N ALA A 208 -42.88 37.43 -21.35
CA ALA A 208 -43.91 36.73 -20.61
C ALA A 208 -45.17 37.60 -20.43
N CYS A 209 -46.31 36.93 -20.48
CA CYS A 209 -47.62 37.47 -20.15
C CYS A 209 -48.36 36.51 -19.21
N TRP A 210 -49.53 36.91 -18.74
CA TRP A 210 -50.33 36.17 -17.78
C TRP A 210 -51.71 35.85 -18.36
N THR A 211 -52.18 34.62 -18.14
CA THR A 211 -53.49 34.15 -18.59
C THR A 211 -54.29 33.55 -17.43
N HIS A 212 -55.55 33.98 -17.31
CA HIS A 212 -56.48 33.57 -16.26
C HIS A 212 -57.92 33.83 -16.69
N SER A 213 -58.86 33.15 -16.04
CA SER A 213 -60.27 33.49 -16.19
C SER A 213 -60.61 34.76 -15.41
N ARG A 214 -61.38 35.65 -16.05
CA ARG A 214 -61.92 36.87 -15.41
C ARG A 214 -63.18 36.58 -14.62
N GLU A 215 -63.86 35.46 -14.89
CA GLU A 215 -65.06 34.97 -14.21
C GLU A 215 -64.81 33.62 -13.54
N PRO A 216 -65.58 33.21 -12.51
CA PRO A 216 -65.47 31.87 -11.94
C PRO A 216 -65.72 30.78 -12.98
N VAL A 217 -64.84 29.79 -13.04
CA VAL A 217 -64.98 28.63 -13.94
C VAL A 217 -65.57 27.47 -13.15
N SER A 218 -66.72 26.94 -13.59
CA SER A 218 -67.41 25.84 -12.91
C SER A 218 -67.62 24.65 -13.82
N HIS A 219 -67.27 23.46 -13.33
CA HIS A 219 -67.46 22.19 -14.02
C HIS A 219 -68.17 21.20 -13.09
N GLY A 220 -69.31 20.67 -13.52
CA GLY A 220 -70.03 19.63 -12.76
C GLY A 220 -70.41 20.02 -11.32
N GLY A 221 -70.74 21.29 -11.08
CA GLY A 221 -71.08 21.82 -9.75
C GLY A 221 -69.88 22.11 -8.84
N ARG A 222 -68.64 22.02 -9.34
CA ARG A 222 -67.42 22.44 -8.63
C ARG A 222 -66.83 23.66 -9.33
N THR A 223 -66.51 24.69 -8.57
CA THR A 223 -65.76 25.85 -9.06
C THR A 223 -64.27 25.56 -8.96
N GLU A 224 -63.52 25.84 -10.02
CA GLU A 224 -62.06 25.76 -10.00
C GLU A 224 -61.46 26.83 -9.10
N LEU A 225 -60.33 26.54 -8.46
CA LEU A 225 -59.52 27.56 -7.79
C LEU A 225 -59.05 28.58 -8.81
N TRP A 226 -59.28 29.87 -8.54
CA TRP A 226 -58.75 30.94 -9.38
C TRP A 226 -57.23 30.88 -9.40
N HIS A 227 -56.69 31.01 -10.61
CA HIS A 227 -55.27 30.97 -10.82
C HIS A 227 -54.89 31.80 -12.05
N THR A 228 -53.67 32.32 -12.02
CA THR A 228 -53.03 32.96 -13.17
C THR A 228 -51.79 32.22 -13.59
N ARG A 229 -51.61 32.04 -14.89
CA ARG A 229 -50.58 31.19 -15.50
C ARG A 229 -49.67 32.01 -16.39
N VAL A 230 -48.38 31.73 -16.33
CA VAL A 230 -47.42 32.39 -17.22
C VAL A 230 -47.56 31.83 -18.65
N ALA A 231 -47.44 32.70 -19.63
CA ALA A 231 -47.53 32.39 -21.05
C ALA A 231 -46.52 33.25 -21.84
N LEU A 232 -46.20 32.85 -23.07
CA LEU A 232 -45.47 33.67 -24.02
C LEU A 232 -46.42 34.27 -25.04
N ARG A 233 -46.11 35.49 -25.48
CA ARG A 233 -46.74 36.06 -26.67
C ARG A 233 -45.85 35.81 -27.88
N ASP A 234 -46.40 35.21 -28.94
CA ASP A 234 -45.69 35.07 -30.21
C ASP A 234 -45.67 36.40 -31.00
N ALA A 235 -44.90 36.44 -32.09
CA ALA A 235 -44.75 37.62 -32.93
C ALA A 235 -46.04 38.06 -33.62
N GLN A 236 -47.05 37.19 -33.69
CA GLN A 236 -48.37 37.42 -34.28
C GLN A 236 -49.41 37.80 -33.21
N GLY A 237 -49.02 37.90 -31.95
CA GLY A 237 -49.88 38.25 -30.83
C GLY A 237 -50.61 37.07 -30.18
N GLY A 238 -50.39 35.84 -30.66
CA GLY A 238 -50.91 34.61 -30.08
C GLY A 238 -50.31 34.34 -28.70
N VAL A 239 -51.17 33.97 -27.74
CA VAL A 239 -50.74 33.65 -26.37
C VAL A 239 -50.61 32.13 -26.25
N ARG A 240 -49.42 31.67 -25.85
CA ARG A 240 -49.13 30.25 -25.62
C ARG A 240 -48.72 30.04 -24.18
N GLU A 241 -49.56 29.34 -23.42
CA GLU A 241 -49.27 28.95 -22.02
C GLU A 241 -47.96 28.16 -21.93
N ALA A 242 -47.26 28.31 -20.81
CA ALA A 242 -46.08 27.52 -20.49
C ALA A 242 -46.38 26.02 -20.57
N GLY A 243 -45.45 25.25 -21.15
CA GLY A 243 -45.54 23.80 -21.20
C GLY A 243 -44.26 23.16 -21.73
N PRO A 244 -44.20 21.82 -21.83
CA PRO A 244 -43.00 21.11 -22.28
C PRO A 244 -42.49 21.51 -23.67
N GLY A 245 -43.36 22.05 -24.53
CA GLY A 245 -43.01 22.54 -25.88
C GLY A 245 -42.92 24.07 -26.01
N ALA A 246 -43.08 24.82 -24.91
CA ALA A 246 -42.99 26.28 -24.85
C ALA A 246 -42.68 26.70 -23.40
N THR A 247 -41.41 26.63 -23.02
CA THR A 247 -40.97 27.03 -21.68
C THR A 247 -40.86 28.55 -21.58
N VAL A 248 -41.09 29.10 -20.39
CA VAL A 248 -40.91 30.53 -20.09
C VAL A 248 -39.62 30.74 -19.31
N PRO A 249 -38.75 31.68 -19.70
CA PRO A 249 -37.52 31.93 -18.97
C PRO A 249 -37.84 32.70 -17.67
N LEU A 250 -37.41 32.16 -16.53
CA LEU A 250 -37.46 32.80 -15.23
C LEU A 250 -36.04 33.08 -14.74
N ARG A 251 -35.84 34.23 -14.09
CA ARG A 251 -34.57 34.54 -13.41
C ARG A 251 -34.79 34.59 -11.91
N ALA A 252 -33.86 34.02 -11.15
CA ALA A 252 -33.80 34.26 -9.72
C ALA A 252 -33.10 35.60 -9.51
N ILE A 253 -33.90 36.65 -9.37
CA ILE A 253 -33.42 38.02 -9.30
C ILE A 253 -32.79 38.34 -7.95
N TRP A 254 -33.19 37.63 -6.88
CA TRP A 254 -32.66 37.86 -5.54
C TRP A 254 -32.99 36.72 -4.57
N SER A 255 -32.19 36.59 -3.50
CA SER A 255 -32.44 35.75 -2.32
C SER A 255 -31.81 36.42 -1.09
N PRO A 256 -32.41 36.33 0.11
CA PRO A 256 -31.73 36.76 1.35
C PRO A 256 -30.44 36.00 1.64
N ASP A 257 -30.27 34.82 1.03
CA ASP A 257 -29.10 33.98 1.20
C ASP A 257 -27.99 34.31 0.17
N HIS A 258 -28.24 35.24 -0.76
CA HIS A 258 -27.22 35.70 -1.69
C HIS A 258 -26.22 36.63 -1.00
N VAL A 259 -24.96 36.19 -0.93
CA VAL A 259 -23.83 36.99 -0.43
C VAL A 259 -23.07 37.60 -1.62
N PRO A 260 -23.08 38.92 -1.83
CA PRO A 260 -22.31 39.54 -2.90
C PRO A 260 -20.80 39.34 -2.71
N GLY A 261 -20.11 38.78 -3.72
CA GLY A 261 -18.65 38.64 -3.71
C GLY A 261 -18.09 37.53 -2.82
N GLY A 262 -18.94 36.67 -2.25
CA GLY A 262 -18.53 35.48 -1.50
C GLY A 262 -19.58 34.36 -1.63
N ALA A 263 -19.32 33.20 -1.05
CA ALA A 263 -20.25 32.07 -1.04
C ALA A 263 -20.63 31.68 0.40
N PRO A 264 -21.92 31.36 0.67
CA PRO A 264 -22.31 30.71 1.92
C PRO A 264 -21.56 29.38 2.11
N ASP A 265 -21.42 28.94 3.36
CA ASP A 265 -20.85 27.62 3.66
C ASP A 265 -21.68 26.52 2.96
N LYS A 266 -21.01 25.72 2.13
CA LYS A 266 -21.62 24.63 1.36
C LYS A 266 -22.18 23.51 2.26
N LYS A 267 -21.73 23.43 3.51
CA LYS A 267 -22.20 22.46 4.53
C LYS A 267 -23.35 22.98 5.38
N ALA A 268 -23.65 24.28 5.35
CA ALA A 268 -24.66 24.85 6.22
C ALA A 268 -26.05 24.30 5.87
N ASP A 269 -26.72 23.78 6.91
CA ASP A 269 -28.15 23.51 6.87
C ASP A 269 -28.95 24.82 6.88
N ASP A 270 -30.23 24.76 6.53
CA ASP A 270 -31.11 25.92 6.63
C ASP A 270 -31.28 26.31 8.11
N PRO A 271 -31.10 27.59 8.48
CA PRO A 271 -31.13 28.00 9.89
C PRO A 271 -32.49 27.79 10.55
N ASP A 272 -33.59 27.78 9.79
CA ASP A 272 -34.95 27.68 10.33
C ASP A 272 -35.50 26.26 10.19
N LEU A 273 -35.12 25.56 9.12
CA LEU A 273 -35.67 24.25 8.75
C LEU A 273 -34.71 23.08 9.04
N GLY A 274 -33.41 23.34 9.28
CA GLY A 274 -32.38 22.30 9.31
C GLY A 274 -32.15 21.75 7.89
N THR A 275 -32.15 20.42 7.74
CA THR A 275 -32.18 19.80 6.41
C THR A 275 -33.44 20.26 5.67
N ALA A 276 -33.29 20.89 4.50
CA ALA A 276 -34.39 21.39 3.67
C ALA A 276 -34.16 21.03 2.20
N ALA A 277 -35.18 21.21 1.35
CA ALA A 277 -35.08 20.91 -0.08
C ALA A 277 -33.93 21.68 -0.77
N MET A 278 -33.70 22.92 -0.34
CA MET A 278 -32.59 23.77 -0.74
C MET A 278 -31.97 24.41 0.50
N ASN A 279 -30.64 24.44 0.57
CA ASN A 279 -29.92 25.15 1.61
C ASN A 279 -29.55 26.58 1.17
N PRO A 280 -29.01 27.44 2.06
CA PRO A 280 -28.63 28.82 1.70
C PRO A 280 -27.67 28.90 0.51
N ASN A 281 -26.69 28.00 0.42
CA ASN A 281 -25.74 27.96 -0.69
C ASN A 281 -26.42 27.62 -2.03
N ASP A 282 -27.44 26.75 -2.05
CA ASP A 282 -28.18 26.45 -3.26
C ASP A 282 -28.89 27.69 -3.82
N ARG A 283 -29.59 28.44 -2.95
CA ARG A 283 -30.29 29.66 -3.35
C ARG A 283 -29.33 30.74 -3.82
N HIS A 284 -28.18 30.90 -3.14
CA HIS A 284 -27.11 31.78 -3.60
C HIS A 284 -26.63 31.42 -5.00
N GLN A 285 -26.32 30.14 -5.25
CA GLN A 285 -25.84 29.69 -6.56
C GLN A 285 -26.88 29.86 -7.66
N ILE A 286 -28.17 29.60 -7.40
CA ILE A 286 -29.25 29.78 -8.38
C ILE A 286 -29.38 31.27 -8.75
N VAL A 287 -29.32 32.19 -7.78
CA VAL A 287 -29.32 33.64 -8.06
C VAL A 287 -28.10 34.01 -8.90
N ALA A 288 -26.92 33.51 -8.54
CA ALA A 288 -25.69 33.82 -9.28
C ALA A 288 -25.75 33.31 -10.74
N LEU A 289 -26.08 32.03 -10.92
CA LEU A 289 -26.13 31.36 -12.23
C LEU A 289 -27.24 31.87 -13.15
N THR A 290 -28.28 32.50 -12.60
CA THR A 290 -29.36 33.09 -13.41
C THR A 290 -29.22 34.58 -13.65
N SER A 291 -28.48 35.33 -12.80
CA SER A 291 -28.56 36.80 -12.80
C SER A 291 -27.25 37.56 -12.57
N ASP A 292 -26.12 36.92 -12.21
CA ASP A 292 -24.87 37.65 -11.84
C ASP A 292 -23.99 38.07 -13.02
N TYR A 293 -24.54 38.86 -13.95
CA TYR A 293 -23.77 39.35 -15.10
C TYR A 293 -22.54 40.18 -14.70
N ALA A 294 -22.54 40.83 -13.54
CA ALA A 294 -21.47 41.72 -13.11
C ALA A 294 -20.18 40.96 -12.73
N ASN A 295 -20.29 39.82 -12.01
CA ASN A 295 -19.10 39.06 -11.58
C ASN A 295 -18.53 38.15 -12.67
N PHE A 296 -19.35 37.58 -13.56
CA PHE A 296 -18.83 36.73 -14.65
C PHE A 296 -18.01 37.51 -15.70
N ARG A 297 -18.21 38.83 -15.81
CA ARG A 297 -17.46 39.71 -16.72
C ARG A 297 -16.00 39.93 -16.32
N ARG A 298 -15.67 39.84 -15.03
CA ARG A 298 -14.37 40.29 -14.50
C ARG A 298 -13.26 39.24 -14.59
N TRP A 299 -13.58 37.95 -14.69
CA TRP A 299 -12.64 36.89 -14.28
C TRP A 299 -12.38 35.74 -15.27
N ARG A 300 -13.10 35.57 -16.40
CA ARG A 300 -12.87 34.45 -17.34
C ARG A 300 -13.13 34.74 -18.82
N VAL A 301 -12.36 34.08 -19.69
CA VAL A 301 -12.58 34.02 -21.16
C VAL A 301 -12.63 32.53 -21.59
N PRO A 302 -13.75 32.03 -22.17
CA PRO A 302 -15.03 32.71 -22.31
C PRO A 302 -15.74 32.86 -20.94
N PRO A 303 -16.51 33.95 -20.74
CA PRO A 303 -17.29 34.13 -19.52
C PRO A 303 -18.40 33.08 -19.43
N ILE A 304 -18.71 32.62 -18.22
CA ILE A 304 -19.95 31.86 -17.99
C ILE A 304 -21.08 32.88 -18.13
N ALA A 305 -21.94 32.74 -19.14
CA ALA A 305 -23.10 33.61 -19.25
C ALA A 305 -24.19 33.08 -18.31
N PRO A 306 -24.70 33.88 -17.35
CA PRO A 306 -25.89 33.51 -16.60
C PRO A 306 -27.03 33.16 -17.56
N ALA A 307 -27.72 32.06 -17.28
CA ALA A 307 -28.85 31.58 -18.07
C ALA A 307 -30.10 31.47 -17.20
N PRO A 308 -31.28 31.88 -17.70
CA PRO A 308 -32.52 31.72 -16.97
C PRO A 308 -32.86 30.24 -16.75
N VAL A 309 -33.72 29.96 -15.77
CA VAL A 309 -34.36 28.65 -15.67
C VAL A 309 -35.58 28.59 -16.58
N GLU A 310 -35.80 27.44 -17.19
CA GLU A 310 -36.89 27.21 -18.11
C GLU A 310 -38.08 26.64 -17.34
N ALA A 311 -39.16 27.43 -17.24
CA ALA A 311 -40.39 27.00 -16.60
C ALA A 311 -41.35 26.37 -17.63
N GLU A 312 -41.65 25.09 -17.44
CA GLU A 312 -42.76 24.42 -18.12
C GLU A 312 -44.10 24.75 -17.47
N GLN A 313 -44.09 25.19 -16.21
CA GLN A 313 -45.28 25.62 -15.50
C GLN A 313 -44.93 26.68 -14.47
N LEU A 314 -45.67 27.78 -14.46
CA LEU A 314 -45.75 28.73 -13.35
C LEU A 314 -47.20 29.19 -13.23
N MET A 315 -47.80 28.91 -12.08
CA MET A 315 -49.19 29.27 -11.77
C MET A 315 -49.27 29.84 -10.37
N LEU A 316 -49.99 30.95 -10.18
CA LEU A 316 -50.16 31.62 -8.89
C LEU A 316 -51.62 31.59 -8.45
N SER A 317 -51.87 31.39 -7.15
CA SER A 317 -53.23 31.34 -6.57
C SER A 317 -53.25 31.82 -5.12
N ALA A 318 -54.44 31.91 -4.53
CA ALA A 318 -54.58 32.20 -3.10
C ALA A 318 -54.11 31.05 -2.17
N LEU A 319 -53.97 29.82 -2.69
CA LEU A 319 -53.51 28.65 -1.91
C LEU A 319 -52.03 28.34 -2.13
N GLY A 320 -51.27 29.24 -2.78
CA GLY A 320 -49.87 29.03 -3.13
C GLY A 320 -49.65 28.79 -4.63
N GLY A 321 -48.40 28.68 -5.05
CA GLY A 321 -48.02 28.59 -6.44
C GLY A 321 -47.67 27.17 -6.92
N TRP A 322 -47.67 26.97 -8.23
CA TRP A 322 -47.15 25.77 -8.88
C TRP A 322 -45.95 26.17 -9.72
N LEU A 323 -44.91 25.35 -9.64
CA LEU A 323 -43.69 25.53 -10.40
C LEU A 323 -43.28 24.18 -10.97
N ARG A 324 -42.98 24.14 -12.26
CA ARG A 324 -42.15 23.10 -12.87
C ARG A 324 -41.09 23.80 -13.68
N SER A 325 -39.85 23.77 -13.19
CA SER A 325 -38.73 24.45 -13.83
C SER A 325 -37.48 23.59 -13.88
N ARG A 326 -36.62 23.89 -14.86
CA ARG A 326 -35.28 23.31 -15.00
C ARG A 326 -34.27 24.40 -15.38
N GLY A 327 -33.18 24.48 -14.63
CA GLY A 327 -31.97 25.22 -14.98
C GLY A 327 -30.82 24.27 -15.30
N HIS A 328 -30.01 24.62 -16.29
CA HIS A 328 -28.79 23.89 -16.65
C HIS A 328 -27.69 24.88 -17.01
N TRP A 329 -26.50 24.67 -16.46
CA TRP A 329 -25.37 25.57 -16.66
C TRP A 329 -24.09 24.79 -16.91
N ASP A 330 -23.41 25.14 -18.00
CA ASP A 330 -22.11 24.60 -18.36
C ASP A 330 -21.01 25.40 -17.67
N LEU A 331 -20.51 24.87 -16.55
CA LEU A 331 -19.38 25.49 -15.86
C LEU A 331 -18.06 25.16 -16.61
N PRO A 332 -17.25 26.16 -16.96
CA PRO A 332 -16.01 25.99 -17.69
C PRO A 332 -15.05 25.18 -16.85
N GLN A 333 -14.35 24.24 -17.49
CA GLN A 333 -13.46 23.32 -16.80
C GLN A 333 -12.36 24.09 -16.05
N PRO A 334 -12.03 23.72 -14.79
CA PRO A 334 -10.75 24.10 -14.22
C PRO A 334 -9.68 23.42 -15.08
N GLY A 335 -9.04 24.17 -15.98
CA GLY A 335 -7.89 23.65 -16.71
C GLY A 335 -6.75 23.36 -15.72
N PRO A 336 -5.80 22.47 -16.07
CA PRO A 336 -4.54 22.41 -15.33
C PRO A 336 -3.94 23.80 -15.36
N HIS A 337 -3.77 24.42 -14.19
CA HIS A 337 -2.98 25.64 -14.08
C HIS A 337 -1.55 25.27 -14.47
N ASP A 338 -1.23 25.45 -15.75
CA ASP A 338 0.15 25.55 -16.19
C ASP A 338 0.50 27.04 -16.10
N PRO A 339 1.25 27.49 -15.07
CA PRO A 339 1.71 28.87 -14.97
C PRO A 339 2.62 29.28 -16.16
N HIS A 340 2.97 28.36 -17.06
CA HIS A 340 3.84 28.58 -18.21
C HIS A 340 3.20 28.39 -19.59
N ARG A 341 1.92 27.97 -19.70
CA ARG A 341 1.24 27.87 -21.02
C ARG A 341 0.64 29.20 -21.47
N ILE A 342 1.48 30.22 -21.54
CA ILE A 342 1.25 31.31 -22.49
C ILE A 342 1.52 30.69 -23.86
N GLN A 343 0.49 30.27 -24.60
CA GLN A 343 0.66 30.31 -26.06
C GLN A 343 0.77 31.80 -26.40
N PRO A 344 1.93 32.30 -26.88
CA PRO A 344 1.96 33.64 -27.41
C PRO A 344 0.91 33.72 -28.50
N PHE A 345 0.04 34.72 -28.40
CA PHE A 345 -0.87 35.15 -29.44
C PHE A 345 -0.13 35.04 -30.78
N THR A 346 -0.54 34.10 -31.64
CA THR A 346 -0.04 34.11 -33.02
C THR A 346 -0.74 35.27 -33.70
N PRO A 347 -0.04 36.37 -34.07
CA PRO A 347 -0.68 37.50 -34.72
C PRO A 347 -1.01 37.04 -36.14
N GLY A 348 -2.29 36.79 -36.43
CA GLY A 348 -2.70 36.31 -37.74
C GLY A 348 -4.19 36.07 -37.96
N ARG A 349 -5.03 36.07 -36.91
CA ARG A 349 -6.49 36.16 -37.05
C ARG A 349 -6.98 37.44 -36.39
N GLU A 350 -7.33 38.41 -37.23
CA GLU A 350 -7.90 39.70 -36.84
C GLU A 350 -9.15 39.50 -35.98
N LEU A 351 -9.03 39.69 -34.66
CA LEU A 351 -10.12 40.24 -33.87
C LEU A 351 -10.05 41.76 -34.03
N ARG A 352 -11.03 42.33 -34.74
CA ARG A 352 -11.21 43.79 -34.81
C ARG A 352 -11.66 44.30 -33.44
N LEU A 353 -10.71 44.61 -32.57
CA LEU A 353 -10.92 45.51 -31.44
C LEU A 353 -10.80 46.96 -31.96
N PRO A 354 -11.78 47.84 -31.71
CA PRO A 354 -11.66 49.23 -32.12
C PRO A 354 -10.63 49.94 -31.23
N VAL A 355 -9.55 50.40 -31.87
CA VAL A 355 -8.62 51.44 -31.40
C VAL A 355 -7.83 51.12 -30.12
N ALA A 356 -6.69 50.46 -30.29
CA ALA A 356 -5.54 50.67 -29.42
C ALA A 356 -4.36 51.18 -30.27
N ARG A 357 -4.02 52.47 -30.10
CA ARG A 357 -2.75 53.03 -30.58
C ARG A 357 -1.61 52.21 -29.98
N ALA A 358 -0.63 51.86 -30.80
CA ALA A 358 0.60 51.18 -30.40
C ALA A 358 1.22 51.84 -29.16
N ILE A 359 1.26 51.13 -28.04
CA ILE A 359 2.03 51.50 -26.85
C ILE A 359 3.38 50.77 -26.96
N PRO A 360 4.51 51.46 -27.03
CA PRO A 360 5.83 50.85 -26.94
C PRO A 360 6.01 50.19 -25.57
N TYR A 361 6.66 49.02 -25.54
CA TYR A 361 6.96 48.24 -24.33
C TYR A 361 7.66 49.12 -23.27
N ALA A 362 6.90 49.59 -22.27
CA ALA A 362 7.40 50.36 -21.15
C ALA A 362 7.46 49.46 -19.90
N PRO A 363 8.55 49.52 -19.10
CA PRO A 363 8.58 48.87 -17.79
C PRO A 363 7.50 49.51 -16.90
N GLY A 364 6.55 48.70 -16.41
CA GLY A 364 5.39 49.18 -15.62
C GLY A 364 4.02 48.67 -16.09
N LEU A 365 3.94 47.82 -17.12
CA LEU A 365 2.67 47.27 -17.62
C LEU A 365 1.87 46.48 -16.55
N LYS A 366 2.55 45.96 -15.52
CA LYS A 366 1.94 45.29 -14.35
C LYS A 366 1.06 46.22 -13.50
N ASP A 367 1.29 47.53 -13.56
CA ASP A 367 0.53 48.52 -12.79
C ASP A 367 -0.63 49.14 -13.61
N VAL A 368 -0.63 48.95 -14.93
CA VAL A 368 -1.63 49.50 -15.87
C VAL A 368 -2.73 48.48 -16.19
N LEU A 369 -2.37 47.21 -16.28
CA LEU A 369 -3.30 46.09 -16.27
C LEU A 369 -3.25 45.54 -14.86
N ASP A 370 -4.36 45.56 -14.12
CA ASP A 370 -4.49 44.89 -12.83
C ASP A 370 -4.39 43.36 -13.06
N MET A 371 -3.18 42.89 -13.36
CA MET A 371 -2.92 41.49 -13.70
C MET A 371 -3.17 40.61 -12.47
N ASP A 372 -2.90 41.13 -11.27
CA ASP A 372 -3.21 40.46 -10.01
C ASP A 372 -4.74 40.32 -9.81
N GLY A 373 -5.52 41.33 -10.19
CA GLY A 373 -6.99 41.31 -10.26
C GLY A 373 -7.59 40.76 -11.56
N ILE A 374 -6.79 40.20 -12.47
CA ILE A 374 -7.26 39.34 -13.58
C ILE A 374 -7.08 37.86 -13.21
N PHE A 375 -6.09 37.55 -12.37
CA PHE A 375 -5.76 36.19 -11.92
C PHE A 375 -6.21 35.86 -10.48
N ALA A 376 -6.69 36.83 -9.70
CA ALA A 376 -7.30 36.55 -8.41
C ALA A 376 -8.55 35.67 -8.58
N ARG A 377 -8.73 34.69 -7.69
CA ARG A 377 -9.91 33.80 -7.70
C ARG A 377 -11.18 34.64 -7.53
N GLY A 378 -12.09 34.54 -8.48
CA GLY A 378 -13.33 35.31 -8.49
C GLY A 378 -14.48 34.58 -7.79
N PRO A 379 -15.60 35.26 -7.47
CA PRO A 379 -16.81 34.66 -6.87
C PRO A 379 -17.38 33.47 -7.68
N VAL A 380 -17.01 33.40 -8.96
CA VAL A 380 -17.38 32.34 -9.91
C VAL A 380 -16.69 31.01 -9.62
N ASP A 381 -15.52 31.03 -8.97
CA ASP A 381 -14.76 29.82 -8.66
C ASP A 381 -15.42 28.99 -7.53
N ASP A 382 -16.32 29.58 -6.76
CA ASP A 382 -17.12 28.92 -5.73
C ASP A 382 -18.38 28.22 -6.26
N LEU A 383 -18.77 28.50 -7.52
CA LEU A 383 -19.95 27.90 -8.15
C LEU A 383 -19.63 26.48 -8.64
N ASP A 384 -20.50 25.54 -8.27
CA ASP A 384 -20.41 24.14 -8.66
C ASP A 384 -21.74 23.52 -9.10
N MET A 385 -22.86 24.23 -8.97
CA MET A 385 -24.16 23.76 -9.44
C MET A 385 -24.23 23.77 -10.98
N THR A 386 -24.62 22.63 -11.55
CA THR A 386 -24.76 22.42 -13.01
C THR A 386 -26.19 22.16 -13.45
N GLU A 387 -27.06 21.77 -12.52
CA GLU A 387 -28.48 21.52 -12.79
C GLU A 387 -29.32 21.78 -11.54
N TRP A 388 -30.49 22.38 -11.75
CA TRP A 388 -31.56 22.51 -10.76
C TRP A 388 -32.90 22.17 -11.42
N VAL A 389 -33.65 21.24 -10.82
CA VAL A 389 -35.04 20.94 -11.20
C VAL A 389 -35.92 21.15 -9.98
N HIS A 390 -37.03 21.88 -10.17
CA HIS A 390 -37.99 22.15 -9.10
C HIS A 390 -39.41 21.83 -9.55
N VAL A 391 -40.11 21.05 -8.75
CA VAL A 391 -41.54 20.78 -8.88
C VAL A 391 -42.23 21.10 -7.56
N ALA A 392 -43.15 22.07 -7.61
CA ALA A 392 -43.97 22.49 -6.49
C ALA A 392 -45.45 22.61 -6.90
N ALA A 393 -46.35 22.39 -5.94
CA ALA A 393 -47.78 22.55 -6.11
C ALA A 393 -48.39 23.15 -4.84
N GLN A 394 -49.28 24.15 -4.99
CA GLN A 394 -49.87 24.87 -3.86
C GLN A 394 -48.81 25.39 -2.86
N GLY A 395 -47.69 25.86 -3.41
CA GLY A 395 -46.54 26.38 -2.67
C GLY A 395 -45.68 25.34 -1.95
N ARG A 396 -46.00 24.05 -2.05
CA ARG A 396 -45.26 22.99 -1.39
C ARG A 396 -44.38 22.23 -2.36
N ASP A 397 -43.17 21.91 -1.92
CA ASP A 397 -42.21 21.15 -2.71
C ASP A 397 -42.67 19.68 -2.86
N HIS A 398 -42.53 19.16 -4.08
CA HIS A 398 -42.79 17.76 -4.44
C HIS A 398 -41.54 17.04 -4.90
N TYR A 399 -40.72 17.70 -5.71
CA TYR A 399 -39.47 17.14 -6.21
C TYR A 399 -38.46 18.26 -6.48
N VAL A 400 -37.30 18.17 -5.84
CA VAL A 400 -36.18 19.09 -6.02
C VAL A 400 -34.94 18.26 -6.28
N ARG A 401 -34.28 18.49 -7.41
CA ARG A 401 -33.02 17.83 -7.78
C ARG A 401 -31.97 18.88 -8.05
N ILE A 402 -30.81 18.74 -7.42
CA ILE A 402 -29.66 19.62 -7.58
C ILE A 402 -28.43 18.76 -7.92
N VAL A 403 -27.68 19.18 -8.93
CA VAL A 403 -26.46 18.49 -9.36
C VAL A 403 -25.26 19.41 -9.19
N TYR A 404 -24.27 18.97 -8.40
CA TYR A 404 -23.01 19.67 -8.18
C TYR A 404 -21.86 18.98 -8.92
N ASP A 405 -20.99 19.75 -9.57
CA ASP A 405 -19.77 19.29 -10.25
C ASP A 405 -18.62 19.08 -9.25
N GLY A 406 -17.82 18.06 -9.49
CA GLY A 406 -16.71 17.68 -8.63
C GLY A 406 -15.85 16.59 -9.23
N CYS A 407 -14.95 16.05 -8.40
CA CYS A 407 -13.94 15.09 -8.83
C CYS A 407 -13.67 14.07 -7.72
N LEU A 408 -13.19 12.89 -8.12
CA LEU A 408 -12.87 11.81 -7.21
C LEU A 408 -11.39 11.82 -6.85
N PHE A 409 -11.07 12.12 -5.60
CA PHE A 409 -9.72 12.05 -5.06
C PHE A 409 -9.40 10.61 -4.62
N PRO A 410 -8.17 10.08 -4.89
CA PRO A 410 -7.01 10.75 -5.46
C PRO A 410 -6.91 10.69 -7.01
N LEU A 411 -7.82 9.98 -7.68
CA LEU A 411 -7.63 9.62 -9.10
C LEU A 411 -7.88 10.80 -10.07
N GLY A 412 -8.66 11.80 -9.68
CA GLY A 412 -8.95 12.99 -10.49
C GLY A 412 -10.16 12.88 -11.42
N HIS A 413 -10.79 11.70 -11.53
CA HIS A 413 -11.95 11.49 -12.40
C HIS A 413 -13.11 12.45 -12.08
N ARG A 414 -13.69 13.07 -13.11
CA ARG A 414 -14.87 13.92 -12.94
C ARG A 414 -16.09 13.12 -12.47
N ALA A 415 -16.82 13.70 -11.54
CA ALA A 415 -18.05 13.13 -11.00
C ALA A 415 -19.04 14.24 -10.61
N SER A 416 -20.30 13.88 -10.46
CA SER A 416 -21.33 14.79 -9.95
C SER A 416 -21.93 14.25 -8.67
N LEU A 417 -22.11 15.13 -7.68
CA LEU A 417 -22.95 14.86 -6.52
C LEU A 417 -24.38 15.25 -6.88
N VAL A 418 -25.28 14.30 -6.84
CA VAL A 418 -26.70 14.52 -7.08
C VAL A 418 -27.42 14.50 -5.75
N LYS A 419 -28.10 15.59 -5.40
CA LYS A 419 -29.00 15.69 -4.25
C LYS A 419 -30.44 15.69 -4.75
N VAL A 420 -31.28 14.82 -4.19
CA VAL A 420 -32.70 14.75 -4.49
C VAL A 420 -33.47 14.92 -3.19
N THR A 421 -34.48 15.79 -3.21
CA THR A 421 -35.50 15.90 -2.17
C THR A 421 -36.86 15.66 -2.80
N GLU A 422 -37.62 14.69 -2.30
CA GLU A 422 -38.93 14.36 -2.85
C GLU A 422 -39.97 14.13 -1.75
N ARG A 423 -41.22 14.46 -2.06
CA ARG A 423 -42.34 14.24 -1.17
C ARG A 423 -42.79 12.79 -1.24
N ARG A 424 -42.74 12.08 -0.11
CA ARG A 424 -43.23 10.70 0.03
C ARG A 424 -44.36 10.62 1.03
N PHE A 425 -45.30 9.72 0.74
CA PHE A 425 -46.38 9.36 1.65
C PHE A 425 -45.94 8.13 2.43
N GLU A 426 -45.87 8.25 3.75
CA GLU A 426 -45.39 7.20 4.65
C GLU A 426 -46.37 6.97 5.78
N ASP A 427 -46.61 5.71 6.13
CA ASP A 427 -47.42 5.36 7.29
C ASP A 427 -46.57 5.47 8.56
N ASN A 428 -47.01 6.30 9.50
CA ASN A 428 -46.25 6.56 10.74
C ASN A 428 -47.04 6.20 12.03
N GLY A 429 -48.19 5.50 11.94
CA GLY A 429 -49.16 5.33 13.04
C GLY A 429 -50.59 5.75 12.64
N PRO A 430 -51.32 6.69 13.30
CA PRO A 430 -52.70 7.11 12.99
C PRO A 430 -53.06 7.54 11.55
N GLY A 431 -52.14 7.58 10.59
CA GLY A 431 -52.44 7.83 9.17
C GLY A 431 -51.21 8.18 8.33
N PRO A 432 -51.33 8.21 6.99
CA PRO A 432 -50.21 8.54 6.12
C PRO A 432 -49.79 10.01 6.30
N VAL A 433 -48.49 10.24 6.44
CA VAL A 433 -47.87 11.57 6.46
C VAL A 433 -47.13 11.83 5.16
N ALA A 434 -47.21 13.05 4.65
CA ALA A 434 -46.50 13.45 3.42
C ALA A 434 -45.26 14.28 3.79
N LEU A 435 -44.10 13.64 3.91
CA LEU A 435 -42.84 14.26 4.33
C LEU A 435 -41.89 14.45 3.15
N LEU A 436 -40.96 15.39 3.28
CA LEU A 436 -39.85 15.54 2.34
C LEU A 436 -38.72 14.59 2.74
N ARG A 437 -38.29 13.76 1.80
CA ARG A 437 -37.19 12.81 1.95
C ARG A 437 -36.03 13.24 1.07
N GLN A 438 -34.85 13.33 1.67
CA GLN A 438 -33.64 13.75 0.98
C GLN A 438 -32.63 12.61 0.94
N TYR A 439 -31.98 12.44 -0.21
CA TYR A 439 -30.85 11.54 -0.38
C TYR A 439 -29.88 12.12 -1.41
N ALA A 440 -28.62 11.69 -1.32
CA ALA A 440 -27.59 12.04 -2.29
C ALA A 440 -26.87 10.81 -2.83
N TYR A 441 -26.33 10.92 -4.05
CA TYR A 441 -25.52 9.88 -4.69
C TYR A 441 -24.52 10.49 -5.66
N VAL A 442 -23.40 9.80 -5.90
CA VAL A 442 -22.37 10.24 -6.85
C VAL A 442 -22.55 9.54 -8.19
N VAL A 443 -22.44 10.30 -9.28
CA VAL A 443 -22.41 9.81 -10.66
C VAL A 443 -21.03 10.10 -11.26
N VAL A 444 -20.33 9.07 -11.74
CA VAL A 444 -19.04 9.23 -12.42
C VAL A 444 -19.27 9.75 -13.84
N ARG A 445 -18.79 10.96 -14.12
CA ARG A 445 -18.94 11.65 -15.43
C ARG A 445 -17.77 11.38 -16.37
N GLU A 446 -16.59 11.12 -15.84
CA GLU A 446 -15.41 10.68 -16.58
C GLU A 446 -15.05 9.24 -16.17
N PRO A 447 -15.73 8.24 -16.72
CA PRO A 447 -15.40 6.82 -16.60
C PRO A 447 -13.93 6.44 -16.72
N VAL A 448 -13.27 7.00 -17.73
CA VAL A 448 -11.96 6.59 -18.21
C VAL A 448 -11.12 7.85 -18.28
N ARG A 449 -9.96 7.82 -17.64
CA ARG A 449 -9.02 8.92 -17.60
C ARG A 449 -7.63 8.43 -17.98
N THR A 450 -6.94 9.20 -18.81
CA THR A 450 -5.57 8.94 -19.24
C THR A 450 -4.61 9.86 -18.50
N TYR A 451 -3.46 9.32 -18.08
CA TYR A 451 -2.43 10.02 -17.34
C TYR A 451 -1.16 10.10 -18.20
N PRO A 452 -0.98 11.20 -18.96
CA PRO A 452 0.18 11.35 -19.81
C PRO A 452 1.45 11.55 -18.97
N ARG A 453 2.54 10.87 -19.35
CA ARG A 453 3.82 10.86 -18.63
C ARG A 453 4.37 12.26 -18.34
N GLY A 454 4.42 13.13 -19.35
CA GLY A 454 4.96 14.49 -19.22
C GLY A 454 4.17 15.45 -18.31
N ALA A 455 3.05 15.03 -17.73
CA ALA A 455 2.34 15.83 -16.73
C ALA A 455 2.99 15.75 -15.33
N TYR A 456 3.79 14.72 -15.07
CA TYR A 456 4.33 14.39 -13.74
C TYR A 456 5.75 14.92 -13.51
N PRO A 457 6.14 15.25 -12.27
CA PRO A 457 7.51 15.68 -11.95
C PRO A 457 8.59 14.71 -12.42
N GLY A 458 8.38 13.40 -12.24
CA GLY A 458 9.24 12.32 -12.72
C GLY A 458 8.79 11.71 -14.04
N ASP A 459 8.16 12.51 -14.92
CA ASP A 459 7.73 12.10 -16.26
C ASP A 459 6.91 10.78 -16.26
N GLY A 460 6.05 10.66 -15.23
CA GLY A 460 5.06 9.60 -15.07
C GLY A 460 5.60 8.31 -14.48
N ARG A 461 6.89 8.26 -14.10
CA ARG A 461 7.51 7.08 -13.49
C ARG A 461 6.94 6.73 -12.12
N GLU A 462 6.39 7.72 -11.41
CA GLU A 462 5.72 7.54 -10.12
C GLU A 462 4.36 6.83 -10.24
N MET A 463 3.83 6.71 -11.46
CA MET A 463 2.51 6.17 -11.73
C MET A 463 2.57 5.09 -12.81
N PRO A 464 2.55 3.80 -12.45
CA PRO A 464 2.70 2.71 -13.42
C PRO A 464 1.49 2.57 -14.35
N PHE A 465 0.33 3.17 -14.01
CA PHE A 465 -0.84 3.18 -14.86
C PHE A 465 -0.88 4.38 -15.81
N THR A 466 -1.04 4.12 -17.09
CA THR A 466 -1.22 5.14 -18.14
C THR A 466 -2.68 5.54 -18.31
N ARG A 467 -3.60 4.67 -17.90
CA ARG A 467 -5.05 4.88 -17.96
C ARG A 467 -5.72 4.20 -16.78
N ILE A 468 -6.74 4.84 -16.22
CA ILE A 468 -7.60 4.24 -15.20
C ILE A 468 -9.04 4.29 -15.67
N GLU A 469 -9.77 3.21 -15.45
CA GLU A 469 -11.21 3.12 -15.65
C GLU A 469 -11.89 2.84 -14.30
N ILE A 470 -12.75 3.76 -13.85
CA ILE A 470 -13.66 3.49 -12.74
C ILE A 470 -14.88 2.78 -13.32
N ARG A 471 -15.19 1.57 -12.85
CA ARG A 471 -16.35 0.77 -13.33
C ARG A 471 -17.63 1.07 -12.57
N THR A 472 -17.54 1.48 -11.30
CA THR A 472 -18.70 1.95 -10.54
C THR A 472 -19.19 3.29 -11.11
N ARG A 473 -20.32 3.28 -11.84
CA ARG A 473 -20.86 4.48 -12.52
C ARG A 473 -21.70 5.36 -11.61
N VAL A 474 -22.43 4.74 -10.69
CA VAL A 474 -23.36 5.40 -9.75
C VAL A 474 -23.22 4.71 -8.40
N THR A 475 -23.14 5.49 -7.33
CA THR A 475 -23.10 4.94 -5.96
C THR A 475 -24.50 4.62 -5.44
N PRO A 476 -24.64 3.80 -4.39
CA PRO A 476 -25.83 3.80 -3.54
C PRO A 476 -26.11 5.19 -2.95
N HIS A 477 -27.24 5.33 -2.25
CA HIS A 477 -27.51 6.54 -1.47
C HIS A 477 -26.43 6.70 -0.40
N LEU A 478 -25.92 7.91 -0.26
CA LEU A 478 -24.77 8.20 0.57
C LEU A 478 -25.19 8.47 2.00
N PHE A 479 -24.36 8.08 2.97
CA PHE A 479 -24.42 8.66 4.31
C PHE A 479 -24.33 10.19 4.19
N LYS A 480 -25.04 10.95 5.05
CA LYS A 480 -25.15 12.41 4.91
C LYS A 480 -23.73 13.02 4.83
N PRO A 481 -23.35 13.64 3.69
CA PRO A 481 -21.96 14.06 3.45
C PRO A 481 -21.39 15.08 4.44
N THR A 482 -22.26 15.82 5.12
CA THR A 482 -21.92 16.85 6.10
C THR A 482 -21.66 16.29 7.50
N ASP A 483 -21.96 15.02 7.73
CA ASP A 483 -21.99 14.43 9.06
C ASP A 483 -20.81 13.47 9.25
N ALA A 484 -20.31 13.36 10.48
CA ALA A 484 -19.32 12.35 10.82
C ALA A 484 -19.96 10.94 10.73
N PRO A 485 -19.25 9.92 10.22
CA PRO A 485 -17.81 9.89 9.88
C PRO A 485 -17.48 10.19 8.41
N ALA A 486 -18.44 10.65 7.59
CA ALA A 486 -18.20 10.97 6.18
C ALA A 486 -17.50 12.33 6.00
N ALA A 487 -17.89 13.32 6.81
CA ALA A 487 -17.32 14.65 6.79
C ALA A 487 -15.82 14.65 7.13
N ILE A 488 -15.07 15.44 6.38
CA ILE A 488 -13.66 15.73 6.67
C ILE A 488 -13.61 17.02 7.50
N ASP A 489 -12.93 16.95 8.65
CA ASP A 489 -12.82 18.07 9.58
C ASP A 489 -12.10 19.26 8.92
N GLY A 490 -12.70 20.45 9.02
CA GLY A 490 -12.21 21.69 8.39
C GLY A 490 -12.30 21.80 6.85
N ALA A 491 -12.60 20.73 6.12
CA ALA A 491 -12.72 20.76 4.65
C ALA A 491 -14.17 21.06 4.23
N ASN A 492 -14.46 22.08 3.42
CA ASN A 492 -15.85 22.55 3.17
C ASN A 492 -16.50 21.99 1.90
N TYR A 493 -15.72 21.31 1.07
CA TYR A 493 -16.03 20.86 -0.28
C TYR A 493 -15.78 19.35 -0.44
N ALA A 494 -15.20 18.67 0.56
CA ALA A 494 -14.79 17.28 0.46
C ALA A 494 -15.36 16.37 1.55
N PHE A 495 -15.68 15.13 1.18
CA PHE A 495 -16.18 14.10 2.09
C PHE A 495 -15.88 12.68 1.59
N TRP A 496 -15.82 11.73 2.50
CA TRP A 496 -15.72 10.30 2.18
C TRP A 496 -17.03 9.78 1.59
N ILE A 497 -16.95 9.09 0.45
CA ILE A 497 -18.13 8.48 -0.17
C ILE A 497 -18.48 7.22 0.61
N MET A 498 -19.54 7.31 1.41
CA MET A 498 -19.97 6.25 2.32
C MET A 498 -21.40 5.84 2.04
N ASP A 499 -21.70 4.56 2.19
CA ASP A 499 -23.04 4.01 2.03
C ASP A 499 -23.93 4.43 3.22
N SER A 500 -25.10 4.96 2.92
CA SER A 500 -26.09 5.40 3.92
C SER A 500 -26.62 4.29 4.82
N LEU A 501 -26.67 3.05 4.34
CA LEU A 501 -27.14 1.91 5.13
C LEU A 501 -26.06 1.45 6.10
N THR A 502 -24.84 1.24 5.61
CA THR A 502 -23.81 0.57 6.42
C THR A 502 -22.91 1.54 7.17
N ALA A 503 -22.95 2.84 6.84
CA ALA A 503 -21.96 3.82 7.26
C ALA A 503 -20.52 3.32 7.03
N ARG A 504 -20.28 2.58 5.94
CA ARG A 504 -18.96 2.12 5.48
C ARG A 504 -18.61 2.77 4.15
N ASP A 505 -17.33 2.80 3.83
CA ASP A 505 -16.86 3.39 2.59
C ASP A 505 -17.35 2.58 1.38
N VAL A 506 -17.77 3.26 0.32
CA VAL A 506 -18.16 2.61 -0.93
C VAL A 506 -16.89 2.17 -1.68
N PRO A 507 -16.67 0.87 -1.93
CA PRO A 507 -15.54 0.41 -2.73
C PRO A 507 -15.85 0.64 -4.22
N PHE A 508 -15.14 1.57 -4.84
CA PHE A 508 -15.22 1.76 -6.29
C PHE A 508 -14.45 0.63 -6.97
N ALA A 509 -15.10 -0.09 -7.89
CA ALA A 509 -14.43 -1.04 -8.75
C ALA A 509 -13.62 -0.27 -9.80
N VAL A 510 -12.32 -0.52 -9.90
CA VAL A 510 -11.38 0.21 -10.75
C VAL A 510 -10.53 -0.78 -11.55
N ALA A 511 -10.15 -0.40 -12.76
CA ALA A 511 -9.15 -1.08 -13.57
C ALA A 511 -8.06 -0.08 -14.00
N GLY A 512 -6.84 -0.28 -13.52
CA GLY A 512 -5.66 0.44 -14.00
C GLY A 512 -5.04 -0.27 -15.20
N PHE A 513 -4.58 0.46 -16.20
CA PHE A 513 -3.90 -0.09 -17.37
C PHE A 513 -2.44 0.32 -17.35
N ASP A 514 -1.54 -0.65 -17.30
CA ASP A 514 -0.09 -0.41 -17.29
C ASP A 514 0.44 0.08 -18.65
N ALA A 515 1.76 0.29 -18.76
CA ALA A 515 2.40 0.71 -19.99
C ALA A 515 2.29 -0.32 -21.15
N ASP A 516 2.05 -1.59 -20.84
CA ASP A 516 1.84 -2.67 -21.81
C ASP A 516 0.35 -2.86 -22.14
N GLY A 517 -0.53 -2.04 -21.56
CA GLY A 517 -1.98 -2.13 -21.72
C GLY A 517 -2.65 -3.24 -20.91
N ARG A 518 -1.95 -3.89 -19.96
CA ARG A 518 -2.55 -4.90 -19.09
C ARG A 518 -3.49 -4.26 -18.09
N ALA A 519 -4.70 -4.81 -17.98
CA ALA A 519 -5.69 -4.37 -17.02
C ALA A 519 -5.44 -5.01 -15.66
N VAL A 520 -5.24 -4.18 -14.64
CA VAL A 520 -5.06 -4.56 -13.24
C VAL A 520 -6.30 -4.13 -12.45
N PRO A 521 -7.18 -5.08 -12.07
CA PRO A 521 -8.38 -4.77 -11.32
C PRO A 521 -8.06 -4.53 -9.84
N PHE A 522 -8.71 -3.54 -9.24
CA PHE A 522 -8.68 -3.31 -7.80
C PHE A 522 -9.94 -2.58 -7.35
N ALA A 523 -10.18 -2.53 -6.04
CA ALA A 523 -11.23 -1.72 -5.46
C ALA A 523 -10.67 -0.81 -4.37
N MET A 524 -11.17 0.42 -4.30
CA MET A 524 -10.76 1.38 -3.28
C MET A 524 -11.86 2.39 -2.95
N PRO A 525 -11.92 2.89 -1.72
CA PRO A 525 -12.76 4.03 -1.39
C PRO A 525 -12.19 5.32 -1.99
N LEU A 526 -13.06 6.28 -2.27
CA LEU A 526 -12.70 7.58 -2.86
C LEU A 526 -13.34 8.72 -2.06
N ILE A 527 -12.71 9.89 -2.11
CA ILE A 527 -13.26 11.15 -1.57
C ILE A 527 -13.89 11.92 -2.72
N PHE A 528 -15.11 12.41 -2.54
CA PHE A 528 -15.70 13.37 -3.46
C PHE A 528 -15.24 14.76 -3.08
N VAL A 529 -14.64 15.50 -4.03
CA VAL A 529 -14.24 16.89 -3.86
C VAL A 529 -15.11 17.75 -4.79
N ARG A 530 -15.99 18.56 -4.22
CA ARG A 530 -16.77 19.58 -4.94
C ARG A 530 -15.84 20.59 -5.58
N ARG A 531 -16.24 21.16 -6.71
CA ARG A 531 -15.54 22.29 -7.30
C ARG A 531 -15.54 23.48 -6.33
N GLY A 532 -14.36 24.10 -6.16
CA GLY A 532 -14.17 25.29 -5.32
C GLY A 532 -12.78 25.37 -4.69
N PRO A 533 -12.52 26.41 -3.87
CA PRO A 533 -11.23 26.70 -3.24
C PRO A 533 -10.99 25.83 -2.00
N GLU A 534 -11.16 24.53 -2.13
CA GLU A 534 -10.98 23.60 -1.03
C GLU A 534 -9.55 23.63 -0.45
N ARG A 535 -9.44 23.40 0.86
CA ARG A 535 -8.18 23.15 1.56
C ARG A 535 -7.67 21.73 1.26
N MET A 536 -6.99 21.58 0.13
CA MET A 536 -6.46 20.29 -0.33
C MET A 536 -5.41 19.68 0.60
N ASP A 537 -4.75 20.48 1.41
CA ASP A 537 -3.90 20.00 2.50
C ASP A 537 -4.70 19.16 3.52
N LEU A 538 -5.88 19.59 3.95
CA LEU A 538 -6.73 18.82 4.87
C LEU A 538 -7.21 17.51 4.25
N VAL A 539 -7.59 17.52 2.97
CA VAL A 539 -8.03 16.32 2.25
C VAL A 539 -6.89 15.31 2.11
N ARG A 540 -5.66 15.78 1.82
CA ARG A 540 -4.47 14.92 1.75
C ARG A 540 -4.08 14.38 3.11
N ASP A 541 -4.10 15.21 4.15
CA ASP A 541 -3.80 14.79 5.51
C ASP A 541 -4.79 13.73 5.97
N GLU A 542 -6.08 13.91 5.67
CA GLU A 542 -7.11 12.91 5.94
C GLU A 542 -6.91 11.63 5.10
N TRP A 543 -6.51 11.74 3.84
CA TRP A 543 -6.17 10.58 3.00
C TRP A 543 -4.98 9.77 3.52
N ARG A 544 -3.94 10.48 4.02
CA ARG A 544 -2.71 9.89 4.54
C ARG A 544 -2.84 9.44 6.00
N ARG A 545 -3.88 9.89 6.72
CA ARG A 545 -4.13 9.58 8.13
C ARG A 545 -4.16 8.06 8.33
N ALA A 546 -3.27 7.57 9.21
CA ALA A 546 -3.38 6.22 9.75
C ALA A 546 -4.75 6.03 10.43
N PRO A 547 -5.30 4.80 10.54
CA PRO A 547 -6.67 4.60 11.00
C PRO A 547 -6.83 5.13 12.43
N ARG A 548 -7.37 6.35 12.59
CA ARG A 548 -7.74 6.89 13.91
C ARG A 548 -9.06 6.30 14.42
N LEU A 549 -9.79 5.57 13.57
CA LEU A 549 -11.01 4.85 13.91
C LEU A 549 -10.67 3.35 14.03
N ALA A 550 -10.66 2.85 15.27
CA ALA A 550 -10.40 1.46 15.61
C ALA A 550 -11.26 0.52 14.74
N GLY A 551 -10.63 -0.28 13.88
CA GLY A 551 -11.28 -1.34 13.10
C GLY A 551 -11.53 -1.06 11.61
N ARG A 552 -11.22 0.13 11.06
CA ARG A 552 -11.33 0.38 9.61
C ARG A 552 -10.02 0.10 8.86
N PRO A 553 -10.06 -0.54 7.67
CA PRO A 553 -8.87 -0.73 6.84
C PRO A 553 -8.27 0.60 6.38
N LEU A 554 -6.97 0.62 6.09
CA LEU A 554 -6.28 1.76 5.50
C LEU A 554 -6.95 2.14 4.16
N ARG A 555 -7.66 3.28 4.11
CA ARG A 555 -8.45 3.70 2.94
C ARG A 555 -7.60 3.98 1.69
N ARG A 556 -6.32 4.32 1.87
CA ARG A 556 -5.37 4.52 0.77
C ARG A 556 -4.80 3.23 0.16
N ARG A 557 -5.10 2.07 0.74
CA ARG A 557 -4.63 0.75 0.31
C ARG A 557 -5.66 0.12 -0.63
N ALA A 558 -5.29 -0.07 -1.89
CA ALA A 558 -6.05 -0.85 -2.86
C ALA A 558 -5.49 -2.28 -2.90
N ALA A 559 -6.32 -3.30 -2.65
CA ALA A 559 -5.93 -4.70 -2.80
C ALA A 559 -5.96 -5.11 -4.29
N VAL A 560 -4.95 -5.87 -4.73
CA VAL A 560 -4.70 -6.21 -6.14
C VAL A 560 -4.50 -7.73 -6.35
N ASP A 561 -4.70 -8.56 -5.33
CA ASP A 561 -4.81 -10.03 -5.39
C ASP A 561 -3.76 -10.78 -6.26
N GLY A 562 -2.55 -10.24 -6.37
CA GLY A 562 -1.43 -10.87 -7.08
C GLY A 562 -1.38 -10.60 -8.59
N PHE A 563 -2.22 -9.70 -9.14
CA PHE A 563 -2.16 -9.37 -10.55
C PHE A 563 -0.78 -8.77 -10.93
N PRO A 564 -0.20 -9.15 -12.09
CA PRO A 564 1.08 -8.63 -12.53
C PRO A 564 0.96 -7.16 -12.95
N LEU A 565 1.93 -6.34 -12.52
CA LEU A 565 2.05 -4.91 -12.88
C LEU A 565 3.48 -4.60 -13.32
N ARG A 566 3.63 -3.89 -14.44
CA ARG A 566 4.92 -3.33 -14.87
C ARG A 566 5.22 -2.03 -14.12
N PHE A 567 6.32 -2.01 -13.36
CA PHE A 567 6.80 -0.83 -12.63
C PHE A 567 7.79 0.03 -13.42
N ALA A 568 8.54 -0.57 -14.35
CA ALA A 568 9.54 0.12 -15.16
C ALA A 568 9.60 -0.41 -16.61
N PRO A 569 10.09 0.40 -17.56
CA PRO A 569 10.43 -0.07 -18.90
C PRO A 569 11.49 -1.18 -18.86
N GLY A 570 11.51 -2.06 -19.85
CA GLY A 570 12.54 -3.11 -19.97
C GLY A 570 12.10 -4.26 -20.87
N GLY A 571 13.05 -4.86 -21.62
CA GLY A 571 12.79 -5.98 -22.53
C GLY A 571 12.49 -7.31 -21.81
N ASP A 572 12.97 -7.48 -20.58
CA ASP A 572 12.75 -8.66 -19.75
C ASP A 572 11.58 -8.45 -18.75
N ASP A 573 11.03 -9.54 -18.22
CA ASP A 573 9.90 -9.53 -17.28
C ASP A 573 10.30 -9.17 -15.83
N ASN A 574 11.54 -8.76 -15.58
CA ASN A 574 12.05 -8.42 -14.23
C ASN A 574 11.31 -7.23 -13.60
N ALA A 575 10.86 -6.27 -14.41
CA ALA A 575 10.10 -5.11 -13.96
C ALA A 575 8.59 -5.39 -13.80
N VAL A 576 8.14 -6.62 -14.07
CA VAL A 576 6.76 -7.07 -13.93
C VAL A 576 6.63 -7.91 -12.67
N LEU A 577 5.91 -7.38 -11.67
CA LEU A 577 5.79 -8.00 -10.37
C LEU A 577 4.31 -8.31 -10.06
N PRO A 578 3.99 -9.49 -9.51
CA PRO A 578 2.70 -9.74 -8.87
C PRO A 578 2.47 -8.76 -7.71
N VAL A 579 1.37 -8.02 -7.76
CA VAL A 579 1.04 -6.98 -6.78
C VAL A 579 -0.06 -7.46 -5.84
N ARG A 580 0.19 -7.41 -4.53
CA ARG A 580 -0.79 -7.71 -3.49
C ARG A 580 -1.59 -6.47 -3.10
N ALA A 581 -0.93 -5.32 -3.02
CA ALA A 581 -1.60 -4.04 -2.73
C ALA A 581 -0.84 -2.84 -3.31
N LEU A 582 -1.58 -1.79 -3.63
CA LEU A 582 -1.07 -0.49 -4.06
C LEU A 582 -1.51 0.60 -3.06
N TYR A 583 -0.59 1.51 -2.75
CA TYR A 583 -0.86 2.62 -1.85
C TYR A 583 -0.82 3.92 -2.65
N PHE A 584 -2.00 4.50 -2.91
CA PHE A 584 -2.12 5.71 -3.70
C PHE A 584 -1.80 6.97 -2.88
N ASP A 585 -1.25 7.97 -3.56
CA ASP A 585 -1.09 9.34 -3.11
C ASP A 585 -1.31 10.29 -4.29
N VAL A 586 -1.11 11.60 -4.08
CA VAL A 586 -1.20 12.61 -5.14
C VAL A 586 0.08 13.44 -5.18
N ALA A 587 0.59 13.68 -6.39
CA ALA A 587 1.65 14.66 -6.63
C ALA A 587 1.05 16.07 -6.78
N GLY A 588 1.65 17.06 -6.10
CA GLY A 588 1.31 18.48 -6.21
C GLY A 588 0.03 18.93 -5.51
N ASP A 589 -0.32 20.21 -5.72
CA ASP A 589 -1.48 20.92 -5.14
C ASP A 589 -2.65 21.06 -6.14
N GLY A 590 -2.77 20.12 -7.08
CA GLY A 590 -3.79 20.18 -8.13
C GLY A 590 -5.20 20.34 -7.56
N ALA A 591 -5.99 21.26 -8.14
CA ALA A 591 -7.41 21.39 -7.82
C ALA A 591 -8.22 20.21 -8.38
N CYS A 592 -9.53 20.18 -8.08
CA CYS A 592 -10.49 19.23 -8.68
C CYS A 592 -10.25 19.11 -10.19
N GLY A 593 -9.94 17.89 -10.64
CA GLY A 593 -9.75 17.57 -12.06
C GLY A 593 -8.28 17.64 -12.49
N GLY A 594 -7.40 18.19 -11.66
CA GLY A 594 -5.95 18.21 -11.82
C GLY A 594 -5.19 17.27 -10.88
N PHE A 595 -5.88 16.38 -10.15
CA PHE A 595 -5.21 15.40 -9.29
C PHE A 595 -4.34 14.47 -10.13
N MET A 596 -3.11 14.31 -9.68
CA MET A 596 -2.10 13.47 -10.32
C MET A 596 -1.78 12.31 -9.38
N PRO A 597 -2.51 11.19 -9.48
CA PRO A 597 -2.29 10.05 -8.61
C PRO A 597 -0.90 9.45 -8.83
N VAL A 598 -0.24 9.07 -7.74
CA VAL A 598 1.04 8.37 -7.71
C VAL A 598 0.96 7.14 -6.81
N ILE A 599 1.88 6.20 -6.97
CA ILE A 599 2.04 5.07 -6.07
C ILE A 599 3.13 5.39 -5.06
N ALA A 600 2.75 5.60 -3.80
CA ALA A 600 3.69 5.86 -2.71
C ALA A 600 4.50 4.60 -2.37
N LYS A 601 3.84 3.43 -2.39
CA LYS A 601 4.46 2.12 -2.20
C LYS A 601 3.55 1.02 -2.77
N ALA A 602 4.13 -0.16 -2.98
CA ALA A 602 3.41 -1.35 -3.38
C ALA A 602 3.84 -2.56 -2.54
N ASP A 603 2.88 -3.37 -2.14
CA ASP A 603 3.16 -4.70 -1.61
C ASP A 603 3.19 -5.67 -2.78
N VAL A 604 4.34 -6.30 -2.99
CA VAL A 604 4.59 -7.19 -4.13
C VAL A 604 5.03 -8.57 -3.66
N THR A 605 5.06 -9.51 -4.59
CA THR A 605 5.69 -10.82 -4.41
C THR A 605 6.84 -10.98 -5.39
N LEU A 606 8.04 -11.24 -4.91
CA LEU A 606 9.20 -11.51 -5.75
C LEU A 606 9.21 -12.98 -6.16
N SER A 607 8.39 -13.38 -7.14
CA SER A 607 8.21 -14.81 -7.46
C SER A 607 9.50 -15.53 -7.87
N GLY A 608 10.53 -14.81 -8.34
CA GLY A 608 11.81 -15.42 -8.69
C GLY A 608 12.57 -15.87 -7.45
N VAL A 609 12.50 -15.07 -6.38
CA VAL A 609 13.02 -15.42 -5.06
C VAL A 609 12.21 -16.57 -4.47
N GLU A 610 10.87 -16.47 -4.50
CA GLU A 610 9.97 -17.52 -3.98
C GLU A 610 10.21 -18.89 -4.64
N GLN A 611 10.37 -18.91 -5.96
CA GLN A 611 10.64 -20.13 -6.73
C GLN A 611 12.02 -20.75 -6.41
N LEU A 612 13.00 -19.93 -6.02
CA LEU A 612 14.34 -20.41 -5.66
C LEU A 612 14.39 -20.99 -4.25
N VAL A 613 13.68 -20.39 -3.28
CA VAL A 613 13.81 -20.76 -1.85
C VAL A 613 12.61 -21.54 -1.29
N GLY A 614 11.49 -21.61 -2.00
CA GLY A 614 10.34 -22.44 -1.64
C GLY A 614 9.30 -21.81 -0.72
N GLY A 615 9.36 -20.51 -0.42
CA GLY A 615 8.27 -19.81 0.27
C GLY A 615 8.50 -18.32 0.59
N GLY A 616 7.41 -17.55 0.66
CA GLY A 616 7.33 -16.29 1.42
C GLY A 616 8.16 -15.11 0.92
N ALA A 617 8.14 -14.80 -0.39
CA ALA A 617 8.87 -13.64 -0.95
C ALA A 617 8.01 -12.36 -1.06
N GLY A 618 7.07 -12.18 -0.13
CA GLY A 618 6.26 -10.96 -0.05
C GLY A 618 7.06 -9.82 0.55
N THR A 619 7.13 -8.68 -0.13
CA THR A 619 7.83 -7.50 0.38
C THR A 619 7.08 -6.21 0.03
N THR A 620 7.50 -5.09 0.60
CA THR A 620 7.01 -3.75 0.27
C THR A 620 8.11 -3.00 -0.48
N ILE A 621 7.74 -2.32 -1.56
CA ILE A 621 8.65 -1.53 -2.39
C ILE A 621 8.16 -0.11 -2.57
N ALA A 622 9.10 0.81 -2.80
CA ALA A 622 8.84 2.15 -3.30
C ALA A 622 9.78 2.44 -4.47
N PHE A 623 9.39 3.37 -5.34
CA PHE A 623 10.25 3.77 -6.45
C PHE A 623 11.55 4.40 -5.95
N ASP A 624 12.65 4.10 -6.64
CA ASP A 624 13.95 4.70 -6.35
C ASP A 624 13.93 6.20 -6.73
N PRO A 625 14.36 7.13 -5.84
CA PRO A 625 14.38 8.56 -6.15
C PRO A 625 15.24 8.93 -7.37
N GLY A 626 16.34 8.23 -7.60
CA GLY A 626 17.19 8.39 -8.78
C GLY A 626 16.46 7.96 -10.05
N TYR A 627 15.72 6.84 -10.00
CA TYR A 627 14.83 6.42 -11.08
C TYR A 627 13.75 7.46 -11.38
N LEU A 628 13.09 7.99 -10.33
CA LEU A 628 12.07 9.02 -10.52
C LEU A 628 12.64 10.30 -11.13
N ALA A 629 13.85 10.72 -10.75
CA ALA A 629 14.49 11.92 -11.28
C ALA A 629 15.02 11.73 -12.72
N ASN A 630 15.74 10.62 -12.97
CA ASN A 630 16.61 10.49 -14.14
C ASN A 630 16.24 9.33 -15.09
N GLY A 631 15.30 8.46 -14.71
CA GLY A 631 15.03 7.20 -15.42
C GLY A 631 15.98 6.07 -15.00
N LEU A 632 15.98 4.98 -15.76
CA LEU A 632 16.82 3.80 -15.47
C LEU A 632 18.30 4.15 -15.66
N ASP A 633 19.15 3.72 -14.73
CA ASP A 633 20.61 3.73 -14.94
C ASP A 633 21.04 2.65 -15.94
N ASP A 634 22.19 2.86 -16.59
CA ASP A 634 22.71 1.95 -17.61
C ASP A 634 23.37 0.68 -17.03
N ALA A 635 23.72 0.67 -15.73
CA ALA A 635 24.49 -0.41 -15.11
C ALA A 635 23.61 -1.60 -14.73
N VAL A 636 22.56 -1.33 -13.95
CA VAL A 636 21.64 -2.34 -13.43
C VAL A 636 20.18 -2.03 -13.79
N GLY A 637 19.86 -0.76 -14.05
CA GLY A 637 18.50 -0.32 -14.30
C GLY A 637 17.63 -0.42 -13.05
N LEU A 638 18.13 0.11 -11.92
CA LEU A 638 17.45 0.23 -10.64
C LEU A 638 16.18 1.06 -10.80
N PHE A 639 15.04 0.52 -10.35
CA PHE A 639 13.76 1.24 -10.43
C PHE A 639 13.02 1.31 -9.09
N ALA A 640 13.27 0.37 -8.18
CA ALA A 640 12.60 0.34 -6.89
C ALA A 640 13.52 -0.14 -5.77
N ARG A 641 13.21 0.27 -4.55
CA ARG A 641 13.87 -0.14 -3.30
C ARG A 641 12.92 -0.97 -2.46
N ILE A 642 13.46 -1.94 -1.73
CA ILE A 642 12.71 -2.63 -0.69
C ILE A 642 12.63 -1.71 0.53
N GLN A 643 11.42 -1.56 1.06
CA GLN A 643 11.10 -0.65 2.16
C GLN A 643 10.34 -1.39 3.25
N LYS A 644 10.33 -0.82 4.45
CA LYS A 644 9.50 -1.24 5.57
C LYS A 644 8.74 -0.05 6.14
N ASP A 645 7.60 -0.33 6.75
CA ASP A 645 6.80 0.70 7.40
C ASP A 645 7.48 1.16 8.70
N ALA A 646 7.74 2.46 8.80
CA ALA A 646 8.32 3.12 9.97
C ALA A 646 7.37 4.20 10.52
N GLY A 647 6.09 3.84 10.69
CA GLY A 647 5.05 4.76 11.14
C GLY A 647 4.44 5.56 9.99
N ALA A 648 4.66 6.88 9.97
CA ALA A 648 4.16 7.76 8.90
C ALA A 648 5.07 7.76 7.65
N ASP A 649 6.33 7.34 7.82
CA ASP A 649 7.36 7.35 6.78
C ASP A 649 7.78 5.94 6.37
N LEU A 650 8.46 5.85 5.23
CA LEU A 650 9.12 4.63 4.76
C LEU A 650 10.59 4.65 5.18
N ALA A 651 11.10 3.50 5.58
CA ALA A 651 12.51 3.29 5.88
C ALA A 651 13.05 2.15 5.03
N ASP A 652 14.36 2.17 4.78
CA ASP A 652 15.05 1.12 4.05
C ASP A 652 14.80 -0.25 4.71
N GLY A 653 14.35 -1.19 3.87
CA GLY A 653 14.07 -2.56 4.24
C GLY A 653 14.97 -3.52 3.49
N ALA A 654 14.88 -4.80 3.85
CA ALA A 654 15.51 -5.88 3.11
C ALA A 654 14.63 -7.12 3.09
N LEU A 655 14.74 -7.91 2.01
CA LEU A 655 14.16 -9.24 1.90
C LEU A 655 15.28 -10.28 1.90
N GLY A 656 15.22 -11.24 2.82
CA GLY A 656 16.20 -12.32 2.87
C GLY A 656 16.07 -13.29 1.70
N LEU A 657 17.13 -13.43 0.90
CA LEU A 657 17.34 -14.55 -0.02
C LEU A 657 18.11 -15.63 0.76
N MET A 658 17.39 -16.65 1.23
CA MET A 658 17.94 -17.67 2.12
C MET A 658 17.87 -19.05 1.45
N PHE A 659 19.02 -19.61 1.09
CA PHE A 659 19.11 -20.96 0.59
C PHE A 659 19.23 -21.95 1.76
N ALA A 660 18.43 -23.01 1.76
CA ALA A 660 18.69 -24.15 2.63
C ALA A 660 19.96 -24.89 2.15
N ALA A 661 20.73 -25.49 3.06
CA ALA A 661 21.94 -26.22 2.72
C ALA A 661 21.68 -27.32 1.65
N GLU A 662 20.54 -28.00 1.75
CA GLU A 662 20.07 -29.02 0.80
C GLU A 662 19.74 -28.44 -0.59
N GLN A 663 19.26 -27.18 -0.65
CA GLN A 663 18.90 -26.49 -1.90
C GLN A 663 20.12 -25.90 -2.60
N ALA A 664 21.15 -25.50 -1.85
CA ALA A 664 22.37 -24.89 -2.36
C ALA A 664 23.45 -25.91 -2.78
N GLY A 665 23.10 -27.21 -2.78
CA GLY A 665 24.04 -28.30 -3.04
C GLY A 665 25.12 -28.45 -1.97
N GLY A 666 25.00 -27.77 -0.83
CA GLY A 666 25.98 -27.82 0.26
C GLY A 666 27.35 -27.21 -0.07
N ILE A 667 27.47 -26.41 -1.12
CA ILE A 667 28.80 -25.98 -1.60
C ILE A 667 28.99 -24.49 -1.41
N ALA A 668 27.98 -23.71 -1.77
CA ALA A 668 27.91 -22.31 -1.45
C ALA A 668 26.51 -21.99 -0.92
N THR A 669 26.40 -21.25 0.17
CA THR A 669 25.16 -20.64 0.63
C THR A 669 25.20 -19.16 0.29
N PRO A 670 24.88 -18.71 -0.94
CA PRO A 670 24.94 -17.29 -1.30
C PRO A 670 23.75 -16.51 -0.73
N ASN A 671 23.55 -16.62 0.59
CA ASN A 671 22.52 -15.91 1.33
C ASN A 671 22.80 -14.41 1.25
N ALA A 672 21.76 -13.62 1.00
CA ALA A 672 21.90 -12.17 0.90
C ALA A 672 20.62 -11.47 1.36
N ASN A 673 20.77 -10.21 1.76
CA ASN A 673 19.65 -9.33 2.05
C ASN A 673 19.38 -8.44 0.84
N LEU A 674 18.35 -8.77 0.08
CA LEU A 674 17.94 -8.01 -1.10
C LEU A 674 17.39 -6.65 -0.66
N THR A 675 17.89 -5.58 -1.27
CA THR A 675 17.58 -4.18 -0.93
C THR A 675 16.99 -3.40 -2.11
N GLY A 676 17.24 -3.83 -3.35
CA GLY A 676 16.80 -3.12 -4.55
C GLY A 676 16.25 -4.05 -5.64
N LEU A 677 15.45 -3.48 -6.54
CA LEU A 677 14.90 -4.15 -7.70
C LEU A 677 15.36 -3.47 -8.98
N THR A 678 15.89 -4.27 -9.89
CA THR A 678 16.51 -3.79 -11.13
C THR A 678 15.87 -4.46 -12.34
N SER A 679 15.83 -3.74 -13.47
CA SER A 679 15.26 -4.25 -14.71
C SER A 679 16.20 -5.23 -15.45
N LEU A 680 17.52 -5.11 -15.27
CA LEU A 680 18.51 -5.94 -15.97
C LEU A 680 18.94 -7.18 -15.18
N GLN A 681 19.11 -7.07 -13.86
CA GLN A 681 19.68 -8.15 -13.03
C GLN A 681 18.65 -8.79 -12.07
N GLY A 682 17.44 -8.21 -12.00
CA GLY A 682 16.40 -8.59 -11.06
C GLY A 682 16.63 -8.02 -9.65
N PRO A 683 16.14 -8.68 -8.59
CA PRO A 683 16.42 -8.29 -7.21
C PRO A 683 17.91 -8.35 -6.88
N ILE A 684 18.45 -7.30 -6.27
CA ILE A 684 19.86 -7.19 -5.86
C ILE A 684 20.00 -6.86 -4.36
N ALA A 685 21.17 -7.17 -3.80
CA ALA A 685 21.55 -6.85 -2.43
C ALA A 685 22.64 -5.76 -2.39
N GLY A 686 23.03 -5.35 -1.18
CA GLY A 686 24.15 -4.44 -0.94
C GLY A 686 23.81 -2.96 -1.09
N ASN A 687 24.85 -2.16 -1.35
CA ASN A 687 24.74 -0.71 -1.48
C ASN A 687 24.27 -0.31 -2.88
N LEU A 688 23.02 0.14 -2.97
CA LEU A 688 22.39 0.53 -4.24
C LEU A 688 23.11 1.72 -4.90
N ALA A 689 23.75 2.61 -4.14
CA ALA A 689 24.49 3.74 -4.70
C ALA A 689 25.77 3.30 -5.43
N GLU A 690 26.40 2.20 -5.01
CA GLU A 690 27.53 1.60 -5.72
C GLU A 690 27.03 0.76 -6.92
N ALA A 691 25.90 0.09 -6.78
CA ALA A 691 25.32 -0.73 -7.85
C ALA A 691 25.00 0.09 -9.11
N VAL A 692 24.43 1.29 -8.96
CA VAL A 692 24.16 2.21 -10.10
C VAL A 692 25.44 2.76 -10.75
N LEU A 693 26.59 2.63 -10.09
CA LEU A 693 27.91 2.98 -10.63
C LEU A 693 28.64 1.75 -11.22
N ASP A 694 27.94 0.63 -11.40
CA ASP A 694 28.49 -0.67 -11.80
C ASP A 694 29.61 -1.17 -10.86
N ARG A 695 29.44 -1.01 -9.55
CA ARG A 695 30.41 -1.45 -8.55
C ARG A 695 29.85 -2.50 -7.60
N PHE A 696 30.50 -3.66 -7.60
CA PHE A 696 30.23 -4.78 -6.73
C PHE A 696 31.20 -4.80 -5.55
N ASP A 697 30.65 -4.67 -4.34
CA ASP A 697 31.34 -4.92 -3.07
C ASP A 697 30.73 -6.15 -2.39
N PRO A 698 31.44 -7.30 -2.36
CA PRO A 698 30.99 -8.51 -1.70
C PRO A 698 30.62 -8.31 -0.22
N LYS A 699 31.34 -7.46 0.53
CA LYS A 699 31.08 -7.25 1.96
C LYS A 699 29.75 -6.54 2.19
N ALA A 700 29.43 -5.56 1.36
CA ALA A 700 28.14 -4.90 1.39
C ALA A 700 27.02 -5.83 0.89
N PHE A 701 27.26 -6.57 -0.20
CA PHE A 701 26.25 -7.43 -0.83
C PHE A 701 25.80 -8.58 0.07
N PHE A 702 26.75 -9.23 0.73
CA PHE A 702 26.53 -10.38 1.60
C PHE A 702 26.43 -10.02 3.09
N GLY A 703 26.39 -8.72 3.43
CA GLY A 703 26.39 -8.22 4.79
C GLY A 703 25.02 -8.20 5.48
N GLY A 704 25.03 -7.96 6.80
CA GLY A 704 23.83 -7.72 7.60
C GLY A 704 22.95 -8.96 7.86
N LEU A 705 23.48 -10.16 7.66
CA LEU A 705 22.80 -11.42 7.92
C LEU A 705 22.81 -11.75 9.43
N ALA A 706 21.77 -12.45 9.90
CA ALA A 706 21.73 -12.96 11.26
C ALA A 706 22.73 -14.10 11.47
N ALA A 707 23.16 -14.33 12.71
CA ALA A 707 24.05 -15.44 13.04
C ALA A 707 23.46 -16.80 12.60
N GLY A 708 24.28 -17.66 12.00
CA GLY A 708 23.87 -18.94 11.42
C GLY A 708 23.26 -18.84 10.01
N ARG A 709 23.32 -17.68 9.37
CA ARG A 709 22.90 -17.45 7.97
C ARG A 709 24.04 -16.95 7.10
N GLU A 710 25.27 -17.09 7.56
CA GLU A 710 26.45 -16.57 6.91
C GLU A 710 26.56 -17.10 5.47
N PRO A 711 27.11 -16.29 4.55
CA PRO A 711 27.26 -16.68 3.17
C PRO A 711 28.58 -17.43 3.03
N LEU A 712 28.53 -18.75 3.08
CA LEU A 712 29.70 -19.60 3.23
C LEU A 712 29.93 -20.45 1.98
N LEU A 713 31.20 -20.64 1.62
CA LEU A 713 31.68 -21.66 0.71
C LEU A 713 32.27 -22.81 1.54
N PHE A 714 31.89 -24.05 1.23
CA PHE A 714 32.27 -25.27 1.96
C PHE A 714 32.03 -25.16 3.48
N GLY A 715 30.97 -24.48 3.89
CA GLY A 715 30.60 -24.27 5.29
C GLY A 715 31.61 -23.50 6.16
N ALA A 716 32.68 -22.96 5.58
CA ALA A 716 33.80 -22.41 6.35
C ALA A 716 34.35 -21.09 5.81
N PHE A 717 34.36 -20.90 4.50
CA PHE A 717 34.95 -19.72 3.88
C PHE A 717 33.88 -18.68 3.59
N SER A 718 33.97 -17.52 4.24
CA SER A 718 33.07 -16.39 4.00
C SER A 718 33.17 -15.91 2.56
N LEU A 719 32.06 -15.98 1.81
CA LEU A 719 31.96 -15.43 0.45
C LEU A 719 32.29 -13.94 0.41
N ALA A 720 32.01 -13.19 1.48
CA ALA A 720 32.34 -11.78 1.58
C ALA A 720 33.87 -11.53 1.61
N ASP A 721 34.65 -12.51 2.08
CA ASP A 721 36.09 -12.37 2.26
C ASP A 721 36.92 -13.00 1.15
N ILE A 722 36.40 -14.02 0.45
CA ILE A 722 37.09 -14.70 -0.66
C ILE A 722 36.79 -14.11 -2.04
N LEU A 723 36.12 -12.96 -2.12
CA LEU A 723 35.78 -12.31 -3.40
C LEU A 723 36.45 -10.93 -3.56
N HIS A 724 36.75 -10.56 -4.80
CA HIS A 724 37.32 -9.25 -5.12
C HIS A 724 36.31 -8.12 -4.90
N THR A 725 36.76 -7.05 -4.23
CA THR A 725 35.99 -5.81 -4.01
C THR A 725 36.19 -4.84 -5.17
N GLY A 726 35.19 -4.02 -5.47
CA GLY A 726 35.28 -2.96 -6.48
C GLY A 726 35.29 -3.47 -7.92
N THR A 727 34.75 -4.67 -8.15
CA THR A 727 34.58 -5.22 -9.50
C THR A 727 33.23 -4.78 -10.10
N SER A 728 32.90 -5.19 -11.33
CA SER A 728 31.61 -4.85 -11.95
C SER A 728 30.43 -5.61 -11.31
N MET A 729 29.23 -5.04 -11.34
CA MET A 729 27.99 -5.74 -10.97
C MET A 729 27.72 -6.95 -11.86
N ALA A 730 28.40 -7.09 -13.00
CA ALA A 730 28.39 -8.31 -13.79
C ALA A 730 28.84 -9.56 -13.01
N ASN A 731 29.68 -9.39 -11.98
CA ASN A 731 30.18 -10.46 -11.11
C ASN A 731 29.27 -10.76 -9.90
N ALA A 732 28.20 -9.98 -9.71
CA ALA A 732 27.22 -10.22 -8.66
C ALA A 732 26.22 -11.34 -9.06
N PRO A 733 25.61 -12.03 -8.09
CA PRO A 733 24.48 -12.92 -8.37
C PRO A 733 23.29 -12.20 -9.02
N LYS A 734 22.68 -12.83 -10.04
CA LYS A 734 21.53 -12.29 -10.79
C LYS A 734 20.35 -13.23 -10.72
N ILE A 735 19.14 -12.69 -10.57
CA ILE A 735 17.88 -13.45 -10.57
C ILE A 735 16.98 -12.89 -11.67
N VAL A 736 16.99 -13.52 -12.84
CA VAL A 736 16.25 -13.03 -14.01
C VAL A 736 15.06 -13.92 -14.31
N LYS A 737 13.95 -13.31 -14.73
CA LYS A 737 12.76 -13.99 -15.23
C LYS A 737 12.56 -13.75 -16.71
N ALA A 738 12.19 -14.81 -17.42
CA ALA A 738 11.77 -14.75 -18.82
C ALA A 738 10.64 -15.74 -19.11
N ILE A 739 9.86 -15.47 -20.16
CA ILE A 739 8.94 -16.43 -20.74
C ILE A 739 9.61 -17.09 -21.95
N GLU A 740 9.86 -18.39 -21.88
CA GLU A 740 10.45 -19.19 -22.96
C GLU A 740 9.41 -20.21 -23.46
N SER A 741 8.97 -20.07 -24.71
CA SER A 741 8.05 -21.03 -25.36
C SER A 741 6.80 -21.39 -24.51
N GLY A 742 6.21 -20.42 -23.81
CA GLY A 742 5.03 -20.64 -22.96
C GLY A 742 5.32 -21.21 -21.56
N THR A 743 6.59 -21.20 -21.13
CA THR A 743 7.02 -21.58 -19.78
C THR A 743 7.66 -20.37 -19.10
N ALA A 744 7.28 -20.09 -17.86
CA ALA A 744 7.96 -19.07 -17.05
C ALA A 744 9.26 -19.69 -16.50
N VAL A 745 10.39 -19.08 -16.84
CA VAL A 745 11.72 -19.54 -16.44
C VAL A 745 12.35 -18.49 -15.53
N THR A 746 12.67 -18.90 -14.29
CA THR A 746 13.50 -18.12 -13.38
C THR A 746 14.92 -18.68 -13.42
N ARG A 747 15.91 -17.82 -13.64
CA ARG A 747 17.33 -18.18 -13.62
C ARG A 747 18.06 -17.42 -12.53
N TYR A 748 18.74 -18.15 -11.66
CA TYR A 748 19.79 -17.62 -10.81
C TYR A 748 21.12 -17.86 -11.52
N THR A 749 21.88 -16.82 -11.83
CA THR A 749 23.21 -16.98 -12.45
C THR A 749 24.22 -16.15 -11.70
N TRP A 750 25.35 -16.77 -11.38
CA TRP A 750 26.47 -16.10 -10.73
C TRP A 750 27.78 -16.64 -11.27
N GLN A 751 28.68 -15.73 -11.62
CA GLN A 751 30.03 -16.06 -12.08
C GLN A 751 31.01 -15.01 -11.56
N THR A 752 32.06 -15.45 -10.88
CA THR A 752 33.07 -14.56 -10.31
C THR A 752 34.42 -15.26 -10.18
N ALA A 753 35.49 -14.49 -10.07
CA ALA A 753 36.79 -14.99 -9.65
C ALA A 753 36.91 -14.83 -8.12
N PRO A 754 37.29 -15.89 -7.39
CA PRO A 754 37.66 -15.77 -5.99
C PRO A 754 39.06 -15.15 -5.84
N LYS A 755 39.41 -14.72 -4.64
CA LYS A 755 40.73 -14.20 -4.26
C LYS A 755 41.29 -14.96 -3.05
N ASP A 756 42.59 -14.79 -2.84
CA ASP A 756 43.30 -15.33 -1.67
C ASP A 756 42.67 -14.88 -0.36
N TRP A 757 42.57 -15.82 0.58
CA TRP A 757 42.13 -15.56 1.95
C TRP A 757 42.87 -16.45 2.92
N THR A 758 43.29 -15.90 4.06
CA THR A 758 43.97 -16.64 5.12
C THR A 758 43.28 -16.36 6.44
N ALA A 759 42.95 -17.41 7.18
CA ALA A 759 42.40 -17.33 8.52
C ALA A 759 43.40 -16.69 9.49
N PRO A 760 42.92 -15.93 10.50
CA PRO A 760 43.78 -15.41 11.54
C PRO A 760 44.63 -16.52 12.19
N GLY A 761 45.95 -16.34 12.22
CA GLY A 761 46.88 -17.33 12.78
C GLY A 761 47.30 -18.45 11.81
N GLY A 762 47.01 -18.34 10.51
CA GLY A 762 47.60 -19.23 9.50
C GLY A 762 47.02 -20.64 9.45
N VAL A 763 45.99 -20.93 10.25
CA VAL A 763 45.46 -22.28 10.44
C VAL A 763 44.82 -22.83 9.16
N ALA A 764 44.19 -21.97 8.35
CA ALA A 764 43.60 -22.32 7.07
C ALA A 764 43.69 -21.16 6.08
N ALA A 765 43.83 -21.47 4.80
CA ALA A 765 43.84 -20.52 3.69
C ALA A 765 43.10 -21.10 2.48
N PHE A 766 42.48 -20.21 1.72
CA PHE A 766 41.88 -20.47 0.43
C PHE A 766 42.71 -19.70 -0.61
N ASP A 767 43.44 -20.43 -1.45
CA ASP A 767 44.36 -19.86 -2.44
C ASP A 767 43.88 -20.28 -3.84
N PRO A 768 43.15 -19.43 -4.56
CA PRO A 768 42.81 -19.67 -5.96
C PRO A 768 44.00 -19.45 -6.90
N ASP A 769 44.07 -20.23 -7.98
CA ASP A 769 44.98 -19.94 -9.09
C ASP A 769 44.44 -18.76 -9.94
N ASP A 770 45.27 -18.16 -10.80
CA ASP A 770 44.89 -17.01 -11.65
C ASP A 770 43.67 -17.27 -12.56
N ASN A 771 43.38 -18.53 -12.89
CA ASN A 771 42.26 -18.96 -13.72
C ASN A 771 41.08 -19.53 -12.90
N ALA A 772 41.10 -19.38 -11.57
CA ALA A 772 40.03 -19.83 -10.71
C ALA A 772 38.70 -19.14 -11.04
N ARG A 773 37.63 -19.93 -11.05
CA ARG A 773 36.28 -19.45 -11.35
C ARG A 773 35.27 -20.13 -10.48
N LEU A 774 34.44 -19.34 -9.82
CA LEU A 774 33.20 -19.78 -9.19
C LEU A 774 32.05 -19.50 -10.15
N ALA A 775 31.26 -20.53 -10.48
CA ALA A 775 30.05 -20.41 -11.28
C ALA A 775 28.90 -21.16 -10.61
N ILE A 776 27.74 -20.52 -10.50
CA ILE A 776 26.50 -21.12 -10.01
C ILE A 776 25.36 -20.76 -10.96
N GLU A 777 24.62 -21.76 -11.40
CA GLU A 777 23.41 -21.60 -12.21
C GLU A 777 22.27 -22.40 -11.61
N ALA A 778 21.17 -21.75 -11.26
CA ALA A 778 19.91 -22.42 -10.95
C ALA A 778 18.84 -22.02 -11.96
N ARG A 779 18.01 -22.97 -12.33
CA ARG A 779 16.94 -22.81 -13.31
C ARG A 779 15.68 -23.44 -12.75
N VAL A 780 14.61 -22.65 -12.66
CA VAL A 780 13.28 -23.10 -12.26
C VAL A 780 12.32 -22.84 -13.41
N GLU A 781 11.70 -23.90 -13.92
CA GLU A 781 10.74 -23.86 -15.01
C GLU A 781 9.34 -24.12 -14.46
N THR A 782 8.44 -23.17 -14.66
CA THR A 782 7.03 -23.28 -14.29
C THR A 782 6.18 -23.25 -15.54
N ALA A 783 5.55 -24.36 -15.86
CA ALA A 783 4.66 -24.44 -17.01
C ALA A 783 3.40 -23.60 -16.76
N LEU A 784 3.02 -22.76 -17.72
CA LEU A 784 1.78 -21.98 -17.63
C LEU A 784 0.51 -22.85 -17.70
N THR A 785 0.67 -24.15 -18.01
CA THR A 785 -0.40 -25.16 -18.05
C THR A 785 -0.70 -25.80 -16.69
N GLY A 786 -0.01 -25.39 -15.61
CA GLY A 786 -0.22 -25.92 -14.25
C GLY A 786 0.52 -27.22 -13.94
N ALA A 787 1.48 -27.64 -14.76
CA ALA A 787 2.37 -28.76 -14.41
C ALA A 787 3.29 -28.38 -13.23
N PRO A 788 3.72 -29.35 -12.40
CA PRO A 788 4.63 -29.08 -11.29
C PRO A 788 5.94 -28.44 -11.78
N PRO A 789 6.49 -27.46 -11.03
CA PRO A 789 7.70 -26.77 -11.44
C PRO A 789 8.89 -27.72 -11.45
N LYS A 790 9.79 -27.57 -12.44
CA LYS A 790 11.05 -28.29 -12.53
C LYS A 790 12.17 -27.37 -12.07
N ALA A 791 12.93 -27.79 -11.07
CA ALA A 791 14.10 -27.05 -10.59
C ALA A 791 15.38 -27.85 -10.83
N SER A 792 16.42 -27.17 -11.29
CA SER A 792 17.78 -27.70 -11.39
C SER A 792 18.78 -26.66 -10.95
N MET A 793 19.86 -27.07 -10.29
CA MET A 793 20.98 -26.23 -9.91
C MET A 793 22.28 -26.91 -10.31
N ARG A 794 23.26 -26.12 -10.75
CA ARG A 794 24.61 -26.55 -11.06
C ARG A 794 25.58 -25.54 -10.46
N GLY A 795 26.71 -26.02 -9.97
CA GLY A 795 27.80 -25.13 -9.64
C GLY A 795 29.16 -25.77 -9.83
N GLU A 796 30.15 -24.92 -10.01
CA GLU A 796 31.51 -25.28 -10.38
C GLU A 796 32.48 -24.29 -9.73
N LEU A 797 33.54 -24.82 -9.12
CA LEU A 797 34.70 -24.09 -8.66
C LEU A 797 35.96 -24.75 -9.23
N THR A 798 36.77 -24.02 -9.98
CA THR A 798 37.96 -24.56 -10.66
C THR A 798 39.25 -23.96 -10.12
N ALA A 799 40.35 -24.73 -10.28
CA ALA A 799 41.74 -24.28 -10.09
C ALA A 799 41.97 -23.53 -8.77
N PHE A 800 41.80 -24.23 -7.65
CA PHE A 800 42.02 -23.68 -6.33
C PHE A 800 42.74 -24.68 -5.44
N ARG A 801 43.42 -24.20 -4.40
CA ARG A 801 43.92 -25.04 -3.33
C ARG A 801 43.40 -24.57 -1.97
N ILE A 802 43.18 -25.53 -1.08
CA ILE A 802 42.95 -25.25 0.33
C ILE A 802 44.26 -25.58 1.05
N ALA A 803 44.87 -24.56 1.63
CA ALA A 803 46.11 -24.66 2.38
C ALA A 803 45.81 -24.61 3.89
N LEU A 804 46.57 -25.34 4.68
CA LEU A 804 46.43 -25.44 6.13
C LEU A 804 47.80 -25.25 6.77
N PHE A 805 47.82 -24.64 7.97
CA PHE A 805 49.03 -24.42 8.76
C PHE A 805 50.15 -23.70 7.98
N ASP A 806 49.88 -22.47 7.56
CA ASP A 806 50.80 -21.64 6.75
C ASP A 806 51.29 -22.34 5.47
N GLY A 807 50.45 -23.19 4.88
CA GLY A 807 50.75 -23.91 3.64
C GLY A 807 51.56 -25.18 3.82
N ALA A 808 51.83 -25.62 5.06
CA ALA A 808 52.53 -26.87 5.33
C ALA A 808 51.82 -28.09 4.72
N VAL A 809 50.49 -28.05 4.64
CA VAL A 809 49.67 -29.04 3.90
C VAL A 809 48.69 -28.29 3.02
N ALA A 810 48.65 -28.60 1.72
CA ALA A 810 47.63 -28.09 0.81
C ALA A 810 47.02 -29.18 -0.06
N VAL A 811 45.74 -29.05 -0.38
CA VAL A 811 45.04 -29.92 -1.34
C VAL A 811 44.70 -29.11 -2.57
N ARG A 812 45.17 -29.54 -3.75
CA ARG A 812 44.96 -28.84 -5.02
C ARG A 812 43.81 -29.45 -5.80
N PHE A 813 42.82 -28.63 -6.12
CA PHE A 813 41.62 -29.00 -6.85
C PHE A 813 41.69 -28.46 -8.27
N ALA A 814 41.63 -29.35 -9.26
CA ALA A 814 41.45 -28.96 -10.66
C ALA A 814 40.02 -28.44 -10.89
N ALA A 815 39.02 -29.17 -10.38
CA ALA A 815 37.63 -28.76 -10.42
C ALA A 815 36.81 -29.43 -9.34
N PHE A 816 35.82 -28.71 -8.85
CA PHE A 816 34.80 -29.22 -7.96
C PHE A 816 33.44 -28.83 -8.54
N ARG A 817 32.58 -29.82 -8.82
CA ARG A 817 31.31 -29.64 -9.53
C ARG A 817 30.17 -30.31 -8.79
N PHE A 818 29.00 -29.71 -8.87
CA PHE A 818 27.76 -30.33 -8.41
C PHE A 818 26.60 -30.05 -9.35
N ALA A 819 25.65 -30.98 -9.36
CA ALA A 819 24.37 -30.83 -10.02
C ALA A 819 23.26 -31.40 -9.13
N SER A 820 22.19 -30.63 -8.97
CA SER A 820 20.96 -31.04 -8.32
C SER A 820 19.80 -30.89 -9.29
N VAL A 821 18.95 -31.91 -9.37
CA VAL A 821 17.69 -31.88 -10.12
C VAL A 821 16.60 -32.33 -9.16
N ALA A 822 15.50 -31.57 -9.10
CA ALA A 822 14.39 -31.89 -8.21
C ALA A 822 13.94 -33.36 -8.38
N GLY A 823 13.89 -34.09 -7.26
CA GLY A 823 13.51 -35.50 -7.23
C GLY A 823 14.62 -36.49 -7.58
N GLN A 824 15.85 -36.04 -7.85
CA GLN A 824 17.02 -36.89 -8.05
C GLN A 824 18.04 -36.71 -6.92
N LYS A 825 18.91 -37.71 -6.73
CA LYS A 825 20.05 -37.60 -5.81
C LYS A 825 21.03 -36.57 -6.38
N MET A 826 21.58 -35.74 -5.50
CA MET A 826 22.63 -34.78 -5.86
C MET A 826 23.84 -35.51 -6.45
N ASP A 827 24.31 -35.01 -7.58
CA ASP A 827 25.54 -35.46 -8.23
C ASP A 827 26.68 -34.52 -7.84
N VAL A 828 27.77 -35.07 -7.32
CA VAL A 828 28.95 -34.33 -6.87
C VAL A 828 30.18 -34.97 -7.50
N ALA A 829 30.95 -34.18 -8.23
CA ALA A 829 32.15 -34.60 -8.92
C ALA A 829 33.34 -33.75 -8.47
N VAL A 830 34.38 -34.41 -7.97
CA VAL A 830 35.61 -33.76 -7.50
C VAL A 830 36.77 -34.25 -8.36
N SER A 831 37.58 -33.32 -8.85
CA SER A 831 38.79 -33.58 -9.61
C SER A 831 39.94 -32.87 -8.91
N LEU A 832 40.85 -33.66 -8.35
CA LEU A 832 42.10 -33.14 -7.81
C LEU A 832 43.09 -32.90 -8.95
N ASP A 833 44.13 -32.16 -8.64
CA ASP A 833 45.25 -32.03 -9.56
C ASP A 833 45.88 -33.39 -9.89
N PRO A 834 46.13 -33.70 -11.16
CA PRO A 834 46.65 -35.01 -11.56
C PRO A 834 48.11 -35.24 -11.17
N ASP A 835 48.90 -34.18 -11.04
CA ASP A 835 50.33 -34.28 -10.78
C ASP A 835 50.63 -34.15 -9.27
N HIS A 836 49.95 -33.22 -8.59
CA HIS A 836 50.19 -32.88 -7.19
C HIS A 836 48.88 -32.65 -6.42
N PRO A 837 48.07 -33.70 -6.20
CA PRO A 837 46.77 -33.58 -5.52
C PRO A 837 46.89 -33.10 -4.06
N ILE A 838 48.00 -33.45 -3.40
CA ILE A 838 48.35 -33.01 -2.05
C ILE A 838 49.79 -32.49 -2.09
N ILE A 839 50.01 -31.33 -1.48
CA ILE A 839 51.31 -30.69 -1.36
C ILE A 839 51.68 -30.67 0.13
N PHE A 840 52.86 -31.20 0.45
CA PHE A 840 53.50 -31.03 1.74
C PHE A 840 54.66 -30.05 1.55
N ASP A 841 54.66 -28.96 2.30
CA ASP A 841 55.64 -27.88 2.20
C ASP A 841 56.16 -27.47 3.58
N GLY A 842 57.09 -26.53 3.64
CA GLY A 842 57.70 -26.04 4.88
C GLY A 842 58.33 -27.16 5.70
N ASP A 843 57.96 -27.26 6.97
CA ASP A 843 58.48 -28.28 7.89
C ASP A 843 58.07 -29.72 7.52
N LEU A 844 57.11 -29.88 6.61
CA LEU A 844 56.64 -31.18 6.12
C LEU A 844 57.22 -31.57 4.75
N ASP A 845 58.11 -30.77 4.15
CA ASP A 845 58.74 -31.09 2.85
C ASP A 845 59.51 -32.42 2.87
N PHE A 846 59.99 -32.86 4.04
CA PHE A 846 60.66 -34.16 4.18
C PHE A 846 59.74 -35.34 3.80
N VAL A 847 58.41 -35.18 3.90
CA VAL A 847 57.44 -36.22 3.50
C VAL A 847 57.49 -36.44 1.99
N ARG A 848 57.70 -35.36 1.20
CA ARG A 848 57.91 -35.44 -0.25
C ARG A 848 59.22 -36.16 -0.57
N GLN A 849 60.30 -35.83 0.14
CA GLN A 849 61.60 -36.50 -0.03
C GLN A 849 61.55 -37.99 0.33
N LEU A 850 60.74 -38.37 1.32
CA LEU A 850 60.52 -39.76 1.70
C LEU A 850 59.72 -40.53 0.63
N ALA A 851 58.78 -39.86 -0.04
CA ALA A 851 58.01 -40.43 -1.14
C ALA A 851 58.89 -40.77 -2.37
N ASP A 852 59.86 -39.92 -2.68
CA ASP A 852 60.81 -40.15 -3.79
C ASP A 852 61.74 -41.35 -3.57
N LEU A 853 61.92 -41.78 -2.30
CA LEU A 853 62.75 -42.93 -1.92
C LEU A 853 62.01 -44.28 -1.97
N ILE A 854 60.72 -44.28 -2.28
CA ILE A 854 59.87 -45.49 -2.28
C ILE A 854 59.64 -45.93 -3.74
N PRO A 855 59.75 -47.25 -4.06
CA PRO A 855 59.56 -47.74 -5.43
C PRO A 855 58.19 -47.37 -6.03
N PRO A 856 58.11 -47.03 -7.32
CA PRO A 856 56.84 -46.75 -7.99
C PRO A 856 55.90 -47.96 -7.89
N GLY A 857 54.68 -47.73 -7.39
CA GLY A 857 53.64 -48.75 -7.18
C GLY A 857 53.28 -49.06 -5.72
N VAL A 858 54.04 -48.56 -4.73
CA VAL A 858 53.71 -48.73 -3.30
C VAL A 858 52.65 -47.73 -2.80
N PHE A 859 52.48 -46.60 -3.49
CA PHE A 859 51.55 -45.52 -3.11
C PHE A 859 50.06 -45.77 -3.46
N GLY A 860 49.69 -46.90 -4.08
CA GLY A 860 48.32 -47.12 -4.55
C GLY A 860 47.87 -46.09 -5.62
N ASP A 861 46.60 -46.11 -6.00
CA ASP A 861 46.00 -45.22 -7.02
C ASP A 861 45.80 -43.75 -6.53
N GLY A 862 46.50 -43.32 -5.46
CA GLY A 862 46.36 -42.01 -4.85
C GLY A 862 45.50 -41.99 -3.57
N PRO A 863 45.17 -40.80 -3.02
CA PRO A 863 44.35 -40.67 -1.83
C PRO A 863 42.94 -41.25 -2.06
N SER A 864 42.42 -41.95 -1.06
CA SER A 864 41.03 -42.39 -1.05
C SER A 864 40.10 -41.17 -0.91
N LEU A 865 39.12 -41.08 -1.81
CA LEU A 865 38.12 -40.02 -1.83
C LEU A 865 36.76 -40.61 -1.46
N ASP A 866 36.25 -40.27 -0.27
CA ASP A 866 34.91 -40.60 0.17
C ASP A 866 34.00 -39.37 -0.02
N LEU A 867 33.10 -39.45 -0.99
CA LEU A 867 32.13 -38.41 -1.30
C LEU A 867 30.80 -38.75 -0.62
N ARG A 868 30.41 -37.94 0.37
CA ARG A 868 29.12 -38.03 1.04
C ARG A 868 28.27 -36.80 0.77
N PRO A 869 26.93 -36.91 0.88
CA PRO A 869 26.04 -35.76 0.69
C PRO A 869 26.26 -34.58 1.65
N ASP A 870 26.99 -34.79 2.74
CA ASP A 870 27.26 -33.81 3.80
C ASP A 870 28.74 -33.37 3.88
N ARG A 871 29.65 -34.09 3.22
CA ARG A 871 31.10 -33.82 3.26
C ARG A 871 31.90 -34.52 2.15
N ILE A 872 33.06 -33.97 1.85
CA ILE A 872 34.17 -34.67 1.19
C ILE A 872 35.12 -35.14 2.28
N ALA A 873 35.53 -36.41 2.24
CA ALA A 873 36.66 -36.88 3.03
C ALA A 873 37.74 -37.42 2.09
N LEU A 874 38.88 -36.72 2.08
CA LEU A 874 40.11 -37.19 1.49
C LEU A 874 40.89 -37.91 2.58
N ALA A 875 41.34 -39.15 2.34
CA ALA A 875 42.18 -39.87 3.29
C ALA A 875 43.30 -40.60 2.56
N PHE A 876 44.45 -40.60 3.19
CA PHE A 876 45.69 -41.14 2.69
C PHE A 876 46.31 -41.99 3.81
N ASP A 877 46.62 -43.23 3.50
CA ASP A 877 47.17 -44.21 4.44
C ASP A 877 48.29 -44.97 3.72
N ILE A 878 49.54 -44.63 4.03
CA ILE A 878 50.71 -45.32 3.50
C ILE A 878 51.26 -46.25 4.57
N GLY A 879 51.39 -47.53 4.27
CA GLY A 879 52.30 -48.41 5.01
C GLY A 879 53.71 -48.34 4.43
N LEU A 880 54.71 -47.96 5.23
CA LEU A 880 56.11 -48.00 4.80
C LEU A 880 56.65 -49.45 4.91
N PRO A 881 57.46 -49.91 3.95
CA PRO A 881 58.07 -51.24 4.02
C PRO A 881 58.99 -51.36 5.24
N PRO A 882 59.12 -52.56 5.83
CA PRO A 882 59.95 -52.76 7.01
C PRO A 882 61.43 -52.50 6.68
N LEU A 883 62.07 -51.63 7.47
CA LEU A 883 63.48 -51.26 7.32
C LEU A 883 64.30 -52.03 8.35
N SER A 884 65.14 -52.97 7.91
CA SER A 884 66.03 -53.74 8.80
C SER A 884 67.48 -53.60 8.36
N VAL A 885 68.33 -53.06 9.23
CA VAL A 885 69.78 -52.90 9.00
C VAL A 885 70.55 -53.34 10.25
N GLY A 886 71.19 -54.51 10.18
CA GLY A 886 72.01 -55.05 11.27
C GLY A 886 71.19 -55.27 12.55
N VAL A 887 71.56 -54.57 13.62
CA VAL A 887 70.86 -54.62 14.91
C VAL A 887 69.59 -53.77 14.96
N PHE A 888 69.30 -52.96 13.93
CA PHE A 888 68.14 -52.06 13.87
C PHE A 888 67.03 -52.65 12.99
N ALA A 889 65.78 -52.66 13.47
CA ALA A 889 64.59 -53.03 12.70
C ALA A 889 63.42 -52.09 13.01
N LEU A 890 62.82 -51.51 11.97
CA LEU A 890 61.61 -50.69 12.03
C LEU A 890 60.51 -51.37 11.20
N LYS A 891 59.40 -51.74 11.84
CA LYS A 891 58.26 -52.45 11.22
C LYS A 891 56.96 -51.70 11.47
N ASN A 892 55.96 -51.93 10.63
CA ASN A 892 54.61 -51.37 10.77
C ASN A 892 54.54 -49.83 10.83
N LEU A 893 55.55 -49.11 10.34
CA LEU A 893 55.47 -47.66 10.25
C LEU A 893 54.45 -47.29 9.17
N GLY A 894 53.35 -46.68 9.58
CA GLY A 894 52.38 -46.07 8.67
C GLY A 894 52.39 -44.55 8.76
N LEU A 895 52.04 -43.87 7.67
CA LEU A 895 51.71 -42.44 7.65
C LEU A 895 50.24 -42.30 7.25
N ASN A 896 49.44 -41.67 8.08
CA ASN A 896 48.06 -41.31 7.76
C ASN A 896 47.89 -39.80 7.70
N ALA A 897 47.20 -39.33 6.66
CA ALA A 897 46.78 -37.94 6.53
C ALA A 897 45.38 -37.92 5.93
N GLY A 898 44.51 -37.02 6.35
CA GLY A 898 43.18 -36.90 5.79
C GLY A 898 42.62 -35.50 5.98
N LEU A 899 41.81 -35.06 5.04
CA LEU A 899 41.10 -33.79 5.06
C LEU A 899 39.60 -34.06 4.92
N GLN A 900 38.81 -33.60 5.88
CA GLN A 900 37.36 -33.62 5.79
C GLN A 900 36.86 -32.20 5.54
N LEU A 901 36.17 -32.00 4.43
CA LEU A 901 35.52 -30.74 4.05
C LEU A 901 34.00 -30.92 4.15
N PRO A 902 33.36 -30.41 5.21
CA PRO A 902 31.92 -30.42 5.33
C PRO A 902 31.26 -29.42 4.37
N PHE A 903 30.01 -29.68 4.04
CA PHE A 903 29.23 -28.89 3.07
C PHE A 903 28.32 -27.84 3.73
N ALA A 904 27.83 -28.11 4.93
CA ALA A 904 26.88 -27.23 5.62
C ALA A 904 27.57 -26.38 6.70
N ASP A 905 27.55 -26.84 7.94
CA ASP A 905 27.88 -26.11 9.17
C ASP A 905 29.04 -26.74 9.97
N GLY A 906 29.77 -27.66 9.33
CA GLY A 906 30.98 -28.24 9.90
C GLY A 906 32.21 -27.37 9.65
N ARG A 907 33.25 -27.57 10.46
CA ARG A 907 34.58 -27.04 10.17
C ARG A 907 35.40 -28.06 9.40
N PRO A 908 36.22 -27.64 8.42
CA PRO A 908 37.26 -28.49 7.86
C PRO A 908 38.09 -29.14 8.96
N VAL A 909 38.28 -30.46 8.88
CA VAL A 909 39.09 -31.22 9.83
C VAL A 909 40.28 -31.83 9.10
N LEU A 910 41.49 -31.51 9.55
CA LEU A 910 42.69 -32.23 9.20
C LEU A 910 42.91 -33.36 10.21
N ASP A 911 43.20 -34.55 9.70
CA ASP A 911 43.61 -35.73 10.44
C ASP A 911 45.03 -36.09 10.01
N PHE A 912 45.95 -36.27 10.95
CA PHE A 912 47.33 -36.62 10.66
C PHE A 912 47.86 -37.59 11.71
N GLY A 913 48.67 -38.56 11.32
CA GLY A 913 49.27 -39.47 12.27
C GLY A 913 50.39 -40.34 11.72
N PHE A 914 51.18 -40.88 12.65
CA PHE A 914 52.17 -41.91 12.42
C PHE A 914 51.67 -43.21 13.03
N SER A 915 51.27 -44.14 12.17
CA SER A 915 50.66 -45.42 12.54
C SER A 915 49.36 -45.23 13.32
N ARG A 916 48.53 -46.27 13.36
CA ARG A 916 47.26 -46.21 14.10
C ARG A 916 47.42 -46.90 15.43
N ARG A 917 46.55 -46.57 16.39
CA ARG A 917 46.52 -47.24 17.71
C ARG A 917 46.42 -48.75 17.60
N GLU A 918 45.65 -49.24 16.64
CA GLU A 918 45.42 -50.67 16.40
C GLU A 918 46.61 -51.36 15.72
N LYS A 919 47.54 -50.57 15.15
CA LYS A 919 48.71 -51.05 14.42
C LYS A 919 49.89 -50.10 14.64
N PRO A 920 50.48 -50.05 15.85
CA PRO A 920 51.59 -49.16 16.16
C PRO A 920 52.85 -49.55 15.36
N PHE A 921 53.72 -48.58 15.11
CA PHE A 921 55.05 -48.87 14.59
C PHE A 921 55.86 -49.62 15.66
N LEU A 922 56.78 -50.47 15.22
CA LEU A 922 57.66 -51.24 16.07
C LEU A 922 59.11 -50.88 15.74
N LEU A 923 59.87 -50.48 16.75
CA LEU A 923 61.28 -50.15 16.64
C LEU A 923 62.10 -51.09 17.52
N THR A 924 63.04 -51.83 16.95
CA THR A 924 63.92 -52.75 17.69
C THR A 924 65.38 -52.43 17.40
N VAL A 925 66.19 -52.32 18.45
CA VAL A 925 67.64 -52.15 18.40
C VAL A 925 68.29 -53.21 19.31
N SER A 926 68.90 -54.23 18.70
CA SER A 926 69.40 -55.44 19.37
C SER A 926 68.31 -56.14 20.21
N LEU A 927 68.38 -56.05 21.54
CA LEU A 927 67.48 -56.67 22.51
C LEU A 927 66.40 -55.68 23.01
N LEU A 928 66.62 -54.39 22.73
CA LEU A 928 65.77 -53.30 23.20
C LEU A 928 64.76 -52.99 22.10
N GLY A 929 63.50 -53.27 22.38
CA GLY A 929 62.39 -53.09 21.46
C GLY A 929 61.33 -52.18 22.03
N GLY A 930 60.62 -51.46 21.17
CA GLY A 930 59.56 -50.56 21.54
C GLY A 930 58.61 -50.35 20.36
N GLY A 931 57.65 -49.47 20.56
CA GLY A 931 56.69 -49.13 19.54
C GLY A 931 55.86 -47.92 19.91
N GLY A 932 54.99 -47.50 19.01
CA GLY A 932 54.15 -46.37 19.30
C GLY A 932 53.26 -45.96 18.16
N PHE A 933 52.50 -44.91 18.39
CA PHE A 933 51.76 -44.21 17.37
C PHE A 933 51.55 -42.76 17.78
N PHE A 934 51.21 -41.93 16.82
CA PHE A 934 50.84 -40.53 17.02
C PHE A 934 49.66 -40.19 16.12
N HIS A 935 48.69 -39.44 16.65
CA HIS A 935 47.50 -39.00 15.95
C HIS A 935 47.14 -37.58 16.39
N LEU A 936 46.80 -36.74 15.42
CA LEU A 936 46.50 -35.33 15.57
C LEU A 936 45.29 -35.02 14.71
N GLN A 937 44.25 -34.45 15.31
CA GLN A 937 43.15 -33.83 14.57
C GLN A 937 43.12 -32.34 14.85
N LEU A 938 42.97 -31.57 13.78
CA LEU A 938 42.93 -30.12 13.81
C LEU A 938 41.68 -29.65 13.05
N ASP A 939 41.07 -28.56 13.51
CA ASP A 939 40.04 -27.83 12.76
C ASP A 939 40.47 -26.38 12.53
N THR A 940 39.61 -25.57 11.92
CA THR A 940 39.89 -24.14 11.66
C THR A 940 40.02 -23.27 12.92
N THR A 941 39.81 -23.81 14.12
CA THR A 941 40.01 -23.13 15.40
C THR A 941 41.19 -23.65 16.20
N GLY A 942 41.84 -24.74 15.76
CA GLY A 942 43.05 -25.28 16.36
C GLY A 942 42.98 -26.78 16.59
N ILE A 943 43.62 -27.24 17.67
CA ILE A 943 43.73 -28.66 17.99
C ILE A 943 42.38 -29.20 18.49
N ARG A 944 41.93 -30.31 17.91
CA ARG A 944 40.74 -31.06 18.34
C ARG A 944 41.13 -32.33 19.12
N ILE A 945 42.11 -33.09 18.62
CA ILE A 945 42.61 -34.32 19.25
C ILE A 945 44.13 -34.36 19.13
N VAL A 946 44.81 -34.75 20.21
CA VAL A 946 46.20 -35.24 20.18
C VAL A 946 46.21 -36.58 20.91
N GLU A 947 46.53 -37.66 20.23
CA GLU A 947 46.61 -39.01 20.82
C GLU A 947 47.96 -39.62 20.47
N ALA A 948 48.70 -40.10 21.46
CA ALA A 948 50.02 -40.67 21.24
C ALA A 948 50.31 -41.80 22.24
N ALA A 949 51.05 -42.80 21.81
CA ALA A 949 51.62 -43.80 22.69
C ALA A 949 53.08 -44.07 22.32
N LEU A 950 53.92 -44.22 23.34
CA LEU A 950 55.30 -44.68 23.22
C LEU A 950 55.53 -45.81 24.21
N GLU A 951 56.00 -46.94 23.71
CA GLU A 951 56.39 -48.14 24.44
C GLU A 951 57.88 -48.39 24.24
N PHE A 952 58.57 -48.80 25.29
CA PHE A 952 59.97 -49.22 25.28
C PHE A 952 60.19 -50.39 26.23
N GLY A 953 61.09 -51.29 25.89
CA GLY A 953 61.39 -52.44 26.73
C GLY A 953 62.35 -53.42 26.09
N ALA A 954 62.34 -54.66 26.59
CA ALA A 954 63.18 -55.73 26.12
C ALA A 954 62.33 -56.96 25.78
N ALA A 955 62.59 -57.57 24.64
CA ALA A 955 61.96 -58.82 24.22
C ALA A 955 63.03 -59.79 23.76
N VAL A 956 62.97 -61.03 24.25
CA VAL A 956 63.88 -62.11 23.89
C VAL A 956 63.05 -63.30 23.43
N GLU A 957 63.41 -63.82 22.26
CA GLU A 957 62.78 -64.99 21.66
C GLU A 957 63.83 -66.10 21.53
N LEU A 958 63.48 -67.30 21.97
CA LEU A 958 64.34 -68.49 21.92
C LEU A 958 63.56 -69.64 21.30
N ASP A 959 64.05 -70.15 20.17
CA ASP A 959 63.52 -71.33 19.50
C ASP A 959 64.61 -72.40 19.41
N ILE A 960 64.37 -73.56 20.03
CA ILE A 960 65.27 -74.73 20.03
C ILE A 960 64.63 -75.95 19.35
N GLY A 961 63.60 -75.75 18.52
CA GLY A 961 62.95 -76.76 17.68
C GLY A 961 61.92 -77.64 18.41
N VAL A 962 62.24 -78.17 19.60
CA VAL A 962 61.30 -78.96 20.41
C VAL A 962 60.47 -78.11 21.38
N ALA A 963 60.94 -76.89 21.67
CA ALA A 963 60.23 -75.88 22.44
C ALA A 963 60.61 -74.49 21.92
N SER A 964 59.63 -73.60 21.84
CA SER A 964 59.82 -72.19 21.52
C SER A 964 59.23 -71.34 22.64
N GLY A 965 59.96 -70.31 23.04
CA GLY A 965 59.54 -69.44 24.12
C GLY A 965 59.93 -68.00 23.85
N ASN A 966 59.05 -67.08 24.25
CA ASN A 966 59.35 -65.66 24.27
C ASN A 966 59.10 -65.08 25.67
N VAL A 967 59.85 -64.03 26.01
CA VAL A 967 59.59 -63.20 27.17
C VAL A 967 59.76 -61.74 26.76
N HIS A 968 58.81 -60.91 27.15
CA HIS A 968 58.85 -59.47 26.95
C HIS A 968 58.57 -58.72 28.26
N ILE A 969 59.23 -57.57 28.43
CA ILE A 969 58.88 -56.54 29.39
C ILE A 969 58.88 -55.20 28.67
N LEU A 970 57.73 -54.54 28.62
CA LEU A 970 57.46 -53.31 27.87
C LEU A 970 56.81 -52.31 28.82
N ALA A 971 57.42 -51.14 28.99
CA ALA A 971 56.81 -50.01 29.68
C ALA A 971 56.39 -48.98 28.65
N GLY A 972 55.27 -48.30 28.86
CA GLY A 972 54.77 -47.31 27.92
C GLY A 972 53.99 -46.19 28.59
N ILE A 973 53.88 -45.09 27.85
CA ILE A 973 53.04 -43.95 28.19
C ILE A 973 52.06 -43.76 27.03
N TYR A 974 50.79 -43.66 27.36
CA TYR A 974 49.71 -43.27 26.47
C TYR A 974 49.16 -41.91 26.92
N PHE A 975 49.01 -41.00 25.98
CA PHE A 975 48.49 -39.66 26.18
C PHE A 975 47.38 -39.38 25.19
N LYS A 976 46.27 -38.81 25.65
CA LYS A 976 45.21 -38.30 24.79
C LYS A 976 44.69 -36.97 25.33
N LEU A 977 44.73 -35.94 24.50
CA LEU A 977 44.03 -34.67 24.67
C LEU A 977 42.89 -34.61 23.66
N GLU A 978 41.67 -34.34 24.11
CA GLU A 978 40.50 -34.14 23.25
C GLU A 978 39.76 -32.87 23.69
N ILE A 979 39.59 -31.93 22.75
CA ILE A 979 38.94 -30.63 22.97
C ILE A 979 37.56 -30.70 22.29
N ARG A 980 36.49 -30.64 23.09
CA ARG A 980 35.10 -30.57 22.60
C ARG A 980 34.35 -29.45 23.30
N ASP A 981 33.76 -28.53 22.54
CA ASP A 981 32.84 -27.50 23.02
C ASP A 981 33.30 -26.81 24.33
N SER A 982 34.56 -26.37 24.33
CA SER A 982 35.20 -25.66 25.46
C SER A 982 35.46 -26.50 26.74
N LYS A 983 35.45 -27.83 26.65
CA LYS A 983 35.92 -28.73 27.71
C LYS A 983 37.11 -29.56 27.22
N ASP A 984 38.23 -29.41 27.91
CA ASP A 984 39.46 -30.13 27.62
C ASP A 984 39.47 -31.46 28.41
N GLN A 985 39.39 -32.58 27.70
CA GLN A 985 39.61 -33.89 28.30
C GLN A 985 41.05 -34.32 28.07
N VAL A 986 41.79 -34.51 29.16
CA VAL A 986 43.14 -35.04 29.17
C VAL A 986 43.12 -36.41 29.84
N VAL A 987 43.59 -37.41 29.11
CA VAL A 987 43.82 -38.77 29.61
C VAL A 987 45.31 -39.06 29.50
N LEU A 988 45.94 -39.37 30.63
CA LEU A 988 47.35 -39.77 30.68
C LEU A 988 47.45 -41.14 31.37
N SER A 989 48.01 -42.13 30.69
CA SER A 989 48.14 -43.48 31.18
C SER A 989 49.59 -43.93 31.11
N GLY A 990 50.22 -44.27 32.23
CA GLY A 990 51.45 -45.04 32.25
C GLY A 990 51.13 -46.52 32.40
N TYR A 991 51.79 -47.41 31.68
CA TYR A 991 51.59 -48.85 31.82
C TYR A 991 52.88 -49.65 31.70
N LEU A 992 52.88 -50.84 32.28
CA LEU A 992 53.94 -51.82 32.27
C LEU A 992 53.31 -53.17 31.93
N ARG A 993 53.73 -53.74 30.81
CA ARG A 993 53.33 -55.06 30.36
C ARG A 993 54.53 -55.99 30.41
N MET A 994 54.37 -57.15 31.00
CA MET A 994 55.38 -58.19 30.92
C MET A 994 54.71 -59.53 30.78
N GLY A 995 55.25 -60.36 29.91
CA GLY A 995 54.64 -61.64 29.62
C GLY A 995 55.60 -62.54 28.91
N GLY A 996 55.15 -63.74 28.68
CA GLY A 996 55.90 -64.73 27.93
C GLY A 996 55.02 -65.92 27.63
N ALA A 997 55.24 -66.47 26.45
CA ALA A 997 54.64 -67.71 26.03
C ALA A 997 55.73 -68.77 25.90
N LEU A 998 55.43 -69.98 26.37
CA LEU A 998 56.25 -71.17 26.13
C LEU A 998 55.37 -72.22 25.46
N SER A 999 55.78 -72.65 24.27
CA SER A 999 55.14 -73.70 23.50
C SER A 999 56.08 -74.90 23.37
N VAL A 1000 55.58 -76.09 23.70
CA VAL A 1000 56.33 -77.35 23.59
C VAL A 1000 55.64 -78.24 22.58
N LEU A 1001 56.38 -78.59 21.50
CA LEU A 1001 55.92 -79.43 20.39
C LEU A 1001 54.63 -78.96 19.68
N GLY A 1002 54.19 -77.72 19.91
CA GLY A 1002 52.89 -77.22 19.44
C GLY A 1002 51.67 -77.90 20.08
N LEU A 1003 51.88 -78.74 21.10
CA LEU A 1003 50.83 -79.51 21.77
C LEU A 1003 50.41 -78.88 23.10
N ILE A 1004 51.31 -78.17 23.77
CA ILE A 1004 51.04 -77.47 25.02
C ILE A 1004 51.63 -76.06 24.92
N THR A 1005 50.80 -75.05 25.14
CA THR A 1005 51.21 -73.64 25.16
C THR A 1005 50.76 -73.01 26.47
N VAL A 1006 51.70 -72.43 27.20
CA VAL A 1006 51.42 -71.63 28.40
C VAL A 1006 51.76 -70.19 28.09
N CYS A 1007 50.82 -69.29 28.27
CA CYS A 1007 50.98 -67.86 28.12
C CYS A 1007 50.68 -67.18 29.45
N VAL A 1008 51.60 -66.35 29.93
CA VAL A 1008 51.39 -65.49 31.09
C VAL A 1008 51.57 -64.06 30.63
N GLU A 1009 50.60 -63.21 30.88
CA GLU A 1009 50.63 -61.79 30.56
C GLU A 1009 50.23 -60.98 31.80
N PHE A 1010 51.12 -60.11 32.27
CA PHE A 1010 50.87 -59.15 33.33
C PHE A 1010 50.80 -57.74 32.71
N ASN A 1011 49.76 -56.99 33.04
CA ASN A 1011 49.56 -55.62 32.60
C ASN A 1011 49.19 -54.73 33.80
N LEU A 1012 50.07 -53.82 34.17
CA LEU A 1012 49.84 -52.78 35.15
C LEU A 1012 49.66 -51.45 34.44
N SER A 1013 48.57 -50.72 34.72
CA SER A 1013 48.29 -49.40 34.16
C SER A 1013 47.93 -48.41 35.26
N PHE A 1014 48.30 -47.16 35.09
CA PHE A 1014 47.99 -46.02 35.95
C PHE A 1014 47.46 -44.90 35.07
N THR A 1015 46.16 -44.63 35.16
CA THR A 1015 45.43 -43.72 34.25
C THR A 1015 44.85 -42.54 35.01
N TYR A 1016 45.25 -41.33 34.64
CA TYR A 1016 44.62 -40.07 35.06
C TYR A 1016 43.61 -39.60 34.00
N ASP A 1017 42.40 -39.24 34.42
CA ASP A 1017 41.34 -38.65 33.60
C ASP A 1017 40.95 -37.28 34.20
N SER A 1018 41.22 -36.19 33.48
CA SER A 1018 41.04 -34.82 33.97
C SER A 1018 39.56 -34.45 34.21
N VAL A 1019 38.63 -35.02 33.44
CA VAL A 1019 37.18 -34.75 33.58
C VAL A 1019 36.63 -35.45 34.80
N LYS A 1020 37.06 -36.70 35.04
CA LYS A 1020 36.68 -37.45 36.25
C LYS A 1020 37.48 -37.02 37.48
N THR A 1021 38.55 -36.23 37.29
CA THR A 1021 39.54 -35.87 38.32
C THR A 1021 40.04 -37.09 39.10
N LYS A 1022 40.16 -38.22 38.41
CA LYS A 1022 40.37 -39.55 39.01
C LYS A 1022 41.63 -40.18 38.43
N VAL A 1023 42.49 -40.70 39.30
CA VAL A 1023 43.59 -41.60 38.93
C VAL A 1023 43.13 -43.03 39.20
N THR A 1024 43.24 -43.93 38.23
CA THR A 1024 42.89 -45.35 38.37
C THR A 1024 44.11 -46.19 38.05
N GLY A 1025 44.60 -46.96 39.04
CA GLY A 1025 45.60 -47.99 38.87
C GLY A 1025 44.93 -49.35 38.68
N ARG A 1026 45.22 -50.06 37.59
CA ARG A 1026 44.66 -51.38 37.30
C ARG A 1026 45.78 -52.35 36.94
N ALA A 1027 45.89 -53.44 37.68
CA ALA A 1027 46.80 -54.55 37.44
C ALA A 1027 46.00 -55.78 37.02
N THR A 1028 46.36 -56.37 35.87
CA THR A 1028 45.69 -57.54 35.31
C THR A 1028 46.74 -58.61 35.04
N LEU A 1029 46.58 -59.79 35.62
CA LEU A 1029 47.37 -60.98 35.30
C LEU A 1029 46.48 -61.97 34.58
N MET A 1030 46.84 -62.30 33.35
CA MET A 1030 46.19 -63.31 32.54
C MET A 1030 47.11 -64.50 32.39
N VAL A 1031 46.64 -65.67 32.80
CA VAL A 1031 47.34 -66.95 32.56
C VAL A 1031 46.45 -67.80 31.66
N SER A 1032 46.97 -68.17 30.50
CA SER A 1032 46.32 -69.04 29.54
C SER A 1032 47.11 -70.33 29.38
N VAL A 1033 46.44 -71.47 29.45
CA VAL A 1033 47.02 -72.78 29.16
C VAL A 1033 46.20 -73.42 28.04
N GLU A 1034 46.89 -73.79 26.97
CA GLU A 1034 46.35 -74.48 25.82
C GLU A 1034 46.99 -75.86 25.71
N VAL A 1035 46.16 -76.89 25.55
CA VAL A 1035 46.57 -78.28 25.33
C VAL A 1035 45.81 -78.82 24.12
N ALA A 1036 46.53 -79.06 23.02
CA ALA A 1036 46.02 -79.44 21.71
C ALA A 1036 44.94 -78.49 21.16
N PHE A 1037 43.66 -78.80 21.36
CA PHE A 1037 42.52 -77.99 20.89
C PHE A 1037 41.64 -77.47 22.05
N PHE A 1038 42.08 -77.64 23.30
CA PHE A 1038 41.43 -77.10 24.50
C PHE A 1038 42.26 -75.97 25.09
N SER A 1039 41.64 -74.80 25.29
CA SER A 1039 42.27 -73.66 25.98
C SER A 1039 41.44 -73.22 27.19
N LYS A 1040 42.11 -72.80 28.25
CA LYS A 1040 41.47 -72.17 29.41
C LYS A 1040 42.34 -71.02 29.91
N SER A 1041 41.72 -69.86 30.07
CA SER A 1041 42.38 -68.65 30.57
C SER A 1041 41.76 -68.22 31.89
N VAL A 1042 42.59 -67.79 32.83
CA VAL A 1042 42.18 -67.19 34.09
C VAL A 1042 42.72 -65.78 34.13
N GLU A 1043 41.83 -64.82 34.35
CA GLU A 1043 42.16 -63.40 34.48
C GLU A 1043 41.96 -62.99 35.94
N LEU A 1044 43.00 -62.41 36.54
CA LEU A 1044 42.96 -61.80 37.87
C LEU A 1044 43.19 -60.31 37.70
N THR A 1045 42.19 -59.51 38.06
CA THR A 1045 42.26 -58.05 37.98
C THR A 1045 42.18 -57.45 39.38
N VAL A 1046 43.08 -56.52 39.69
CA VAL A 1046 42.99 -55.63 40.84
C VAL A 1046 42.94 -54.20 40.33
N GLU A 1047 41.95 -53.44 40.79
CA GLU A 1047 41.77 -52.03 40.42
C GLU A 1047 41.66 -51.18 41.68
N ARG A 1048 42.35 -50.05 41.70
CA ARG A 1048 42.28 -49.05 42.77
C ARG A 1048 42.22 -47.66 42.15
N SER A 1049 41.45 -46.76 42.74
CA SER A 1049 41.27 -45.43 42.18
C SER A 1049 41.24 -44.35 43.25
N PHE A 1050 41.77 -43.16 42.92
CA PHE A 1050 41.92 -42.01 43.81
C PHE A 1050 41.30 -40.78 43.13
N GLY A 1051 40.50 -39.99 43.84
CA GLY A 1051 39.82 -38.80 43.27
C GLY A 1051 39.33 -37.83 44.34
N ARG A 1052 39.13 -36.57 43.95
CA ARG A 1052 38.91 -35.43 44.87
C ARG A 1052 37.55 -35.46 45.61
N ASP A 1053 36.53 -36.12 45.06
CA ASP A 1053 35.18 -36.10 45.63
C ASP A 1053 34.77 -37.46 46.23
N GLY A 1054 35.20 -37.68 47.50
CA GLY A 1054 34.34 -38.24 48.55
C GLY A 1054 33.98 -39.74 48.52
N GLY A 1055 34.95 -40.65 48.40
CA GLY A 1055 34.70 -42.10 48.56
C GLY A 1055 35.75 -42.89 49.34
N ASP A 1056 36.85 -42.28 49.76
CA ASP A 1056 37.89 -42.98 50.55
C ASP A 1056 37.62 -42.83 52.05
N PRO A 1057 37.65 -43.91 52.85
CA PRO A 1057 37.47 -43.84 54.30
C PRO A 1057 38.55 -42.95 54.92
N SER A 1058 38.14 -42.03 55.79
CA SER A 1058 39.09 -41.20 56.53
C SER A 1058 39.95 -42.07 57.46
N PHE A 1059 41.08 -41.56 57.93
CA PHE A 1059 41.90 -42.26 58.93
C PHE A 1059 41.08 -42.66 60.17
N GLY A 1060 40.07 -41.86 60.54
CA GLY A 1060 39.13 -42.18 61.61
C GLY A 1060 38.14 -43.30 61.28
N ASP A 1061 37.80 -43.50 60.00
CA ASP A 1061 36.94 -44.61 59.55
C ASP A 1061 37.71 -45.95 59.48
N LEU A 1062 39.04 -45.87 59.30
CA LEU A 1062 39.94 -47.03 59.34
C LEU A 1062 40.32 -47.45 60.77
N ILE A 1063 40.29 -46.52 61.74
CA ILE A 1063 40.55 -46.75 63.18
C ILE A 1063 39.23 -46.65 63.96
N HIS A 1064 38.34 -47.62 63.76
CA HIS A 1064 36.97 -47.58 64.29
C HIS A 1064 36.82 -48.19 65.69
N THR A 1065 37.86 -48.84 66.23
CA THR A 1065 37.88 -49.35 67.61
C THR A 1065 39.24 -49.18 68.28
N PRO A 1066 39.31 -49.12 69.63
CA PRO A 1066 40.57 -49.07 70.37
C PRO A 1066 41.50 -50.26 70.09
N ASP A 1067 40.95 -51.43 69.74
CA ASP A 1067 41.71 -52.64 69.45
C ASP A 1067 42.48 -52.53 68.10
N VAL A 1068 41.84 -51.93 67.08
CA VAL A 1068 42.46 -51.67 65.77
C VAL A 1068 43.55 -50.58 65.89
N TRP A 1069 43.38 -49.61 66.80
CA TRP A 1069 44.44 -48.67 67.14
C TRP A 1069 45.64 -49.36 67.82
N GLY A 1070 45.37 -50.34 68.70
CA GLY A 1070 46.39 -51.17 69.35
C GLY A 1070 47.23 -51.95 68.34
N GLU A 1071 46.60 -52.69 67.42
CA GLU A 1071 47.32 -53.42 66.35
C GLU A 1071 48.13 -52.49 65.43
N TYR A 1072 47.58 -51.33 65.08
CA TYR A 1072 48.29 -50.35 64.27
C TYR A 1072 49.49 -49.75 65.01
N ALA A 1073 49.37 -49.43 66.30
CA ALA A 1073 50.47 -48.89 67.10
C ALA A 1073 51.58 -49.94 67.36
N ASP A 1074 51.22 -51.19 67.59
CA ASP A 1074 52.16 -52.30 67.80
C ASP A 1074 52.95 -52.66 66.53
N ALA A 1075 52.45 -52.34 65.34
CA ALA A 1075 53.17 -52.54 64.07
C ALA A 1075 54.30 -51.52 63.83
N PHE A 1076 54.38 -50.44 64.63
CA PHE A 1076 55.40 -49.39 64.54
C PHE A 1076 56.24 -49.21 65.82
N ALA A 1077 56.02 -50.04 66.84
CA ALA A 1077 56.92 -50.24 67.98
C ALA A 1077 57.84 -51.45 67.71
#